data_AF-A0AAW2ZPW1-F1
#
_entry.id   AF-A0AAW2ZPW1-F1
#
_cell.length_a   1.000
_cell.length_b   1.000
_cell.length_c   1.000
_cell.angle_alpha   90.00
_cell.angle_beta   90.00
_cell.angle_gamma   90.00
#
_symmetry.space_group_name_H-M   'P 1'
#
loop_
_entity.id
_entity.type
_entity.pdbx_description
1 polymer ?
#
loop_
_entity_poly.entity_id
_entity_poly.type
_entity_poly.pdbx_seq_one_letter_code
_entity_poly.pdbx_strand_id
1 'polypeptide(L)'
;MNSLLISGINELFSELVVHTRGGTIVFADDIQNECLSWNASFEGLLNNGAVTVMDLNNQPSWIELESLYHLFELKKNQRRLKITKEEKPKDDDDDDDDEFEKWDDEDDEDENNVPEEEQPKYKIEEIKEKIVPFTSKPTKALFFVASLSPKNEQAIKKAIHKFTLDNVVILCGQSDQYAQFHQTNIDQHFLTFSDLTERISFWCKEAQMLNSKNDFNEAFEPTVSVKHFLVNYATISPNTFTFPCLHDVFPHLVHPTDHSHTHHEHSRQQSEILPSKKDLQYKCVAHALRDMFCLLELDVEVHSMGSASHAVADHLMEVFKQETFNTSKNASLFLIDRTLDLATPTAHSENYFDRTQSQLERSDDHSVNVTTPTNPIIQNLMKKNVCASNGSTNNSFAVQSLGILHHMHLNLLESMSSITSDTPNDTLKSLLTMVEPNIKTPSFIPEKRYQKSIDANTKLSEEWQLAGCIRETSQDKQLSSMEKILMMDASVNESSLLEKITEELSRRKDELELTDVIRLLIFVYSLTSPNCNFKDVKRLKQLMVDITLSVPQSTPWLTSELEDLLLAHFQSKTVTPTTPREEDSDDENWDTWDEEEEEDQDQFKIKNTRKNQDQSRHLQSHVEKRINYIFDQLLKVNEQRLTLNTFDKILGNLKTIDGNNPDLTSGIISSETTYQSIMKQLLTQLDNSQKSQSLSDIRHSTSLIKSFAKFTVGSLFGGGSKLAHSRPLVRSDTNVVIIFVVGGLTGAEIRDARQVMENVTGDLKDKVLLLGGTRFATPDFVMRKCCFE
;
A
#
# COMPACT_ATOMS: atom_id res chain seq x y z
N MET A 1 -11.32 -19.73 -7.76
CA MET A 1 -11.34 -19.96 -6.29
C MET A 1 -11.58 -18.62 -5.61
N ASN A 2 -12.56 -18.50 -4.71
CA ASN A 2 -12.68 -17.29 -3.90
C ASN A 2 -11.51 -17.28 -2.92
N SER A 3 -10.70 -16.22 -2.94
CA SER A 3 -9.56 -16.12 -2.04
C SER A 3 -10.05 -16.02 -0.59
N LEU A 4 -9.29 -16.59 0.36
CA LEU A 4 -9.62 -16.58 1.78
C LEU A 4 -9.87 -15.15 2.29
N LEU A 5 -9.04 -14.20 1.85
CA LEU A 5 -9.15 -12.78 2.17
C LEU A 5 -10.49 -12.18 1.67
N ILE A 6 -10.83 -12.41 0.40
CA ILE A 6 -12.05 -11.87 -0.21
C ILE A 6 -13.31 -12.47 0.43
N SER A 7 -13.27 -13.75 0.83
CA SER A 7 -14.41 -14.41 1.47
C SER A 7 -14.80 -13.73 2.78
N GLY A 8 -13.85 -13.48 3.69
CA GLY A 8 -14.13 -12.83 4.97
C GLY A 8 -14.64 -11.40 4.77
N ILE A 9 -14.07 -10.69 3.79
CA ILE A 9 -14.54 -9.35 3.42
C ILE A 9 -16.01 -9.38 2.96
N ASN A 10 -16.38 -10.29 2.05
CA ASN A 10 -17.73 -10.37 1.51
C ASN A 10 -18.79 -10.67 2.59
N GLU A 11 -18.44 -11.51 3.56
CA GLU A 11 -19.30 -11.80 4.70
C GLU A 11 -19.56 -10.54 5.52
N LEU A 12 -18.52 -9.79 5.87
CA LEU A 12 -18.67 -8.51 6.58
C LEU A 12 -19.50 -7.51 5.77
N PHE A 13 -19.29 -7.41 4.46
CA PHE A 13 -20.09 -6.52 3.61
C PHE A 13 -21.57 -6.91 3.54
N SER A 14 -21.89 -8.20 3.66
CA SER A 14 -23.28 -8.66 3.73
C SER A 14 -24.01 -8.11 4.95
N GLU A 15 -23.32 -7.96 6.09
CA GLU A 15 -23.85 -7.33 7.29
C GLU A 15 -24.05 -5.82 7.12
N LEU A 16 -23.14 -5.17 6.37
CA LEU A 16 -23.20 -3.74 6.10
C LEU A 16 -24.37 -3.31 5.19
N VAL A 17 -24.98 -4.25 4.47
CA VAL A 17 -26.15 -3.99 3.62
C VAL A 17 -27.28 -3.33 4.42
N VAL A 18 -27.48 -3.71 5.68
CA VAL A 18 -28.51 -3.12 6.55
C VAL A 18 -28.26 -1.62 6.79
N HIS A 19 -26.99 -1.23 6.88
CA HIS A 19 -26.58 0.16 7.12
C HIS A 19 -26.60 1.02 5.85
N THR A 20 -26.56 0.44 4.66
CA THR A 20 -26.58 1.18 3.39
C THR A 20 -27.99 1.37 2.79
N ARG A 21 -28.99 0.63 3.27
CA ARG A 21 -30.39 0.83 2.86
C ARG A 21 -30.93 2.19 3.30
N GLY A 22 -31.77 2.78 2.44
CA GLY A 22 -32.56 3.98 2.75
C GLY A 22 -31.94 5.31 2.34
N GLY A 23 -31.03 5.34 1.36
CA GLY A 23 -30.43 6.58 0.90
C GLY A 23 -29.29 7.07 1.79
N THR A 24 -28.45 6.14 2.26
CA THR A 24 -27.28 6.44 3.09
C THR A 24 -26.19 7.18 2.28
N ILE A 25 -25.63 8.25 2.86
CA ILE A 25 -24.39 8.86 2.38
C ILE A 25 -23.21 8.14 3.04
N VAL A 26 -22.29 7.61 2.24
CA VAL A 26 -21.09 6.96 2.78
C VAL A 26 -19.94 7.96 2.77
N PHE A 27 -19.23 8.05 3.89
CA PHE A 27 -17.96 8.76 4.01
C PHE A 27 -16.87 7.74 4.34
N ALA A 28 -15.69 7.91 3.76
CA ALA A 28 -14.53 7.13 4.14
C ALA A 28 -13.30 8.04 4.23
N ASP A 29 -12.47 7.86 5.25
CA ASP A 29 -11.17 8.53 5.32
C ASP A 29 -10.19 7.96 4.30
N ASP A 30 -9.02 8.59 4.17
CA ASP A 30 -7.98 8.19 3.20
C ASP A 30 -7.66 6.69 3.31
N ILE A 31 -7.35 6.22 4.52
CA ILE A 31 -6.94 4.84 4.77
C ILE A 31 -8.06 3.85 4.45
N GLN A 32 -9.29 4.11 4.92
CA GLN A 32 -10.43 3.25 4.62
C GLN A 32 -10.80 3.32 3.14
N ASN A 33 -10.67 4.47 2.49
CA ASN A 33 -10.86 4.58 1.05
C ASN A 33 -9.94 3.63 0.30
N GLU A 34 -8.68 3.53 0.72
CA GLU A 34 -7.72 2.58 0.17
C GLU A 34 -8.17 1.13 0.38
N CYS A 35 -8.44 0.73 1.63
CA CYS A 35 -8.93 -0.63 1.92
C CYS A 35 -10.18 -0.98 1.09
N LEU A 36 -11.16 -0.07 1.05
CA LEU A 36 -12.44 -0.27 0.38
C LEU A 36 -12.30 -0.39 -1.15
N SER A 37 -11.41 0.39 -1.77
CA SER A 37 -11.20 0.34 -3.23
C SER A 37 -10.48 -0.92 -3.67
N TRP A 38 -9.46 -1.37 -2.93
CA TRP A 38 -8.78 -2.64 -3.20
C TRP A 38 -9.68 -3.86 -3.04
N ASN A 39 -10.61 -3.78 -2.09
CA ASN A 39 -11.51 -4.88 -1.76
C ASN A 39 -12.81 -4.85 -2.60
N ALA A 40 -12.83 -4.10 -3.72
CA ALA A 40 -13.95 -3.91 -4.66
C ALA A 40 -15.28 -3.48 -4.00
N SER A 41 -15.22 -2.82 -2.85
CA SER A 41 -16.39 -2.66 -1.98
C SER A 41 -17.27 -1.46 -2.30
N PHE A 42 -16.77 -0.43 -2.97
CA PHE A 42 -17.58 0.76 -3.26
C PHE A 42 -18.75 0.46 -4.18
N GLU A 43 -18.55 -0.35 -5.22
CA GLU A 43 -19.64 -0.79 -6.08
C GLU A 43 -20.65 -1.61 -5.28
N GLY A 44 -20.18 -2.46 -4.37
CA GLY A 44 -21.01 -3.18 -3.40
C GLY A 44 -21.87 -2.24 -2.55
N LEU A 45 -21.29 -1.20 -1.97
CA LEU A 45 -22.02 -0.21 -1.15
C LEU A 45 -23.09 0.53 -1.98
N LEU A 46 -22.74 0.96 -3.20
CA LEU A 46 -23.67 1.64 -4.12
C LEU A 46 -24.81 0.70 -4.57
N ASN A 47 -24.47 -0.55 -4.91
CA ASN A 47 -25.44 -1.58 -5.29
C ASN A 47 -26.40 -1.90 -4.13
N ASN A 48 -25.93 -1.81 -2.89
CA ASN A 48 -26.71 -2.12 -1.69
C ASN A 48 -27.54 -0.96 -1.10
N GLY A 49 -27.46 0.25 -1.68
CA GLY A 49 -28.36 1.36 -1.29
C GLY A 49 -27.69 2.68 -0.97
N ALA A 50 -26.36 2.73 -0.92
CA ALA A 50 -25.66 3.99 -0.76
C ALA A 50 -25.95 4.93 -1.95
N VAL A 51 -26.25 6.19 -1.64
CA VAL A 51 -26.46 7.23 -2.65
C VAL A 51 -25.15 7.53 -3.35
N THR A 52 -24.12 7.75 -2.54
CA THR A 52 -22.77 8.09 -2.96
C THR A 52 -21.76 7.65 -1.90
N VAL A 53 -20.50 7.64 -2.30
CA VAL A 53 -19.35 7.49 -1.41
C VAL A 53 -18.50 8.76 -1.56
N MET A 54 -18.21 9.43 -0.47
CA MET A 54 -17.40 10.64 -0.42
C MET A 54 -16.12 10.42 0.37
N ASP A 55 -15.06 11.10 -0.03
CA ASP A 55 -13.86 11.26 0.78
C ASP A 55 -14.17 12.18 1.97
N LEU A 56 -13.98 11.66 3.18
CA LEU A 56 -14.21 12.38 4.43
C LEU A 56 -13.27 13.59 4.59
N ASN A 57 -12.04 13.49 4.11
CA ASN A 57 -10.99 14.49 4.30
C ASN A 57 -10.99 15.55 3.20
N ASN A 58 -11.60 15.29 2.04
CA ASN A 58 -11.64 16.21 0.91
C ASN A 58 -12.99 16.94 0.79
N GLN A 59 -13.19 17.97 1.62
CA GLN A 59 -14.45 18.74 1.67
C GLN A 59 -14.85 19.40 0.34
N PRO A 60 -13.93 19.93 -0.46
CA PRO A 60 -14.26 20.44 -1.79
C PRO A 60 -14.87 19.38 -2.73
N SER A 61 -14.60 18.08 -2.49
CA SER A 61 -15.21 17.00 -3.27
C SER A 61 -16.66 16.69 -2.89
N TRP A 62 -17.17 17.24 -1.80
CA TRP A 62 -18.50 16.93 -1.30
C TRP A 62 -19.57 17.54 -2.19
N ILE A 63 -20.28 16.66 -2.90
CA ILE A 63 -21.42 16.97 -3.74
C ILE A 63 -22.45 17.79 -2.96
N GLU A 64 -23.01 18.82 -3.61
CA GLU A 64 -24.10 19.61 -3.04
C GLU A 64 -25.34 18.76 -2.78
N LEU A 65 -26.06 19.09 -1.72
CA LEU A 65 -27.22 18.32 -1.23
C LEU A 65 -28.28 18.09 -2.32
N GLU A 66 -28.50 19.10 -3.17
CA GLU A 66 -29.49 19.07 -4.25
C GLU A 66 -29.12 18.06 -5.34
N SER A 67 -27.82 17.97 -5.66
CA SER A 67 -27.30 17.00 -6.61
C SER A 67 -27.39 15.57 -6.08
N LEU A 68 -27.21 15.37 -4.77
CA LEU A 68 -27.41 14.06 -4.13
C LEU A 68 -28.86 13.59 -4.19
N TYR A 69 -29.81 14.51 -3.99
CA TYR A 69 -31.23 14.21 -4.09
C TYR A 69 -31.61 13.72 -5.49
N HIS A 70 -31.13 14.41 -6.52
CA HIS A 70 -31.35 14.00 -7.91
C HIS A 70 -30.74 12.62 -8.21
N LEU A 71 -29.50 12.37 -7.76
CA LEU A 71 -28.83 11.08 -7.94
C LEU A 71 -29.58 9.94 -7.25
N PHE A 72 -30.10 10.19 -6.05
CA PHE A 72 -30.90 9.22 -5.31
C PHE A 72 -32.19 8.85 -6.04
N GLU A 73 -32.97 9.83 -6.51
CA GLU A 73 -34.20 9.58 -7.28
C GLU A 73 -33.92 8.84 -8.60
N LEU A 74 -32.83 9.20 -9.31
CA LEU A 74 -32.41 8.47 -10.51
C LEU A 74 -32.13 6.98 -10.22
N LYS A 75 -31.33 6.68 -9.20
CA LYS A 75 -30.98 5.29 -8.84
C LYS A 75 -32.21 4.49 -8.40
N LYS A 76 -33.12 5.11 -7.65
CA LYS A 76 -34.40 4.51 -7.26
C LYS A 76 -35.24 4.14 -8.49
N ASN A 77 -35.34 5.04 -9.46
CA ASN A 77 -36.08 4.79 -10.69
C ASN A 77 -35.46 3.65 -11.53
N GLN A 78 -34.13 3.57 -11.61
CA GLN A 78 -33.44 2.45 -12.27
C GLN A 78 -33.75 1.10 -11.61
N ARG A 79 -33.83 1.03 -10.28
CA ARG A 79 -34.17 -0.20 -9.55
C ARG A 79 -35.61 -0.64 -9.80
N ARG A 80 -36.56 0.30 -9.78
CA ARG A 80 -37.97 0.02 -10.10
C ARG A 80 -38.11 -0.59 -11.49
N LEU A 81 -37.40 -0.03 -12.48
CA LEU A 81 -37.42 -0.54 -13.87
C LEU A 81 -36.87 -1.96 -14.01
N LYS A 82 -35.85 -2.34 -13.22
CA LYS A 82 -35.29 -3.71 -13.24
C LYS A 82 -36.29 -4.74 -12.70
N ILE A 83 -36.94 -4.46 -11.58
CA ILE A 83 -37.93 -5.36 -10.95
C ILE A 83 -39.09 -5.62 -11.92
N THR A 84 -39.64 -4.56 -12.55
CA THR A 84 -40.72 -4.72 -13.55
C THR A 84 -40.35 -5.52 -14.79
N LYS A 85 -39.05 -5.72 -15.09
CA LYS A 85 -38.60 -6.56 -16.22
C LYS A 85 -38.46 -8.03 -15.85
N GLU A 86 -38.16 -8.33 -14.58
CA GLU A 86 -37.98 -9.72 -14.10
C GLU A 86 -39.31 -10.35 -13.65
N GLU A 87 -40.31 -9.54 -13.28
CA GLU A 87 -41.64 -10.01 -12.87
C GLU A 87 -42.65 -10.21 -14.02
N LYS A 88 -42.23 -10.17 -15.30
CA LYS A 88 -43.14 -10.65 -16.35
C LYS A 88 -43.33 -12.16 -16.13
N PRO A 89 -44.55 -12.61 -15.77
CA PRO A 89 -44.80 -14.03 -15.61
C PRO A 89 -44.45 -14.70 -16.94
N LYS A 90 -43.74 -15.83 -16.88
CA LYS A 90 -43.81 -16.78 -17.97
C LYS A 90 -45.26 -17.23 -17.97
N ASP A 91 -46.02 -16.81 -18.97
CA ASP A 91 -47.31 -17.41 -19.23
C ASP A 91 -47.01 -18.89 -19.54
N ASP A 92 -47.31 -19.75 -18.56
CA ASP A 92 -47.33 -21.19 -18.70
C ASP A 92 -48.56 -21.52 -19.55
N ASP A 93 -48.44 -21.34 -20.87
CA ASP A 93 -49.36 -21.88 -21.87
C ASP A 93 -48.93 -23.31 -22.23
N ASP A 94 -49.00 -24.22 -21.25
CA ASP A 94 -48.95 -25.66 -21.47
C ASP A 94 -50.08 -26.27 -20.63
N ASP A 95 -51.26 -26.46 -21.25
CA ASP A 95 -52.17 -27.58 -21.01
C ASP A 95 -53.35 -27.54 -22.02
N ASP A 96 -53.32 -28.54 -22.91
CA ASP A 96 -54.44 -29.36 -23.41
C ASP A 96 -55.54 -28.75 -24.33
N ASP A 97 -55.56 -29.14 -25.61
CA ASP A 97 -56.37 -30.29 -26.09
C ASP A 97 -56.53 -30.35 -27.63
N ASP A 98 -56.66 -31.60 -28.08
CA ASP A 98 -56.69 -32.10 -29.45
C ASP A 98 -57.86 -31.64 -30.36
N GLU A 99 -57.66 -31.92 -31.65
CA GLU A 99 -58.68 -32.44 -32.60
C GLU A 99 -59.45 -31.43 -33.47
N PHE A 100 -59.05 -31.29 -34.74
CA PHE A 100 -59.94 -31.53 -35.89
C PHE A 100 -59.17 -31.66 -37.23
N GLU A 101 -59.47 -32.72 -37.97
CA GLU A 101 -58.94 -33.12 -39.28
C GLU A 101 -59.31 -32.18 -40.44
N LYS A 102 -58.37 -32.08 -41.40
CA LYS A 102 -58.52 -31.92 -42.88
C LYS A 102 -59.27 -30.65 -43.34
N TRP A 103 -58.92 -30.00 -44.44
CA TRP A 103 -58.97 -30.49 -45.82
C TRP A 103 -57.99 -29.72 -46.72
N ASP A 104 -57.74 -30.39 -47.83
CA ASP A 104 -56.89 -30.11 -48.98
C ASP A 104 -57.07 -28.74 -49.68
N ASP A 105 -56.00 -28.41 -50.43
CA ASP A 105 -55.91 -27.69 -51.70
C ASP A 105 -56.54 -26.30 -51.84
N GLU A 106 -55.71 -25.28 -52.06
CA GLU A 106 -55.50 -24.66 -53.38
C GLU A 106 -54.60 -23.42 -53.28
N ASP A 107 -53.93 -23.16 -54.39
CA ASP A 107 -53.03 -22.08 -54.74
C ASP A 107 -53.46 -20.68 -54.23
N ASP A 108 -52.49 -19.85 -53.81
CA ASP A 108 -52.20 -18.58 -54.51
C ASP A 108 -51.11 -17.75 -53.79
N GLU A 109 -50.47 -16.95 -54.63
CA GLU A 109 -49.20 -16.26 -54.48
C GLU A 109 -49.17 -15.15 -53.40
N ASP A 110 -48.01 -15.07 -52.76
CA ASP A 110 -47.28 -13.88 -52.29
C ASP A 110 -48.00 -12.51 -52.31
N GLU A 111 -48.44 -12.05 -51.14
CA GLU A 111 -48.36 -10.63 -50.78
C GLU A 111 -47.66 -10.44 -49.42
N ASN A 112 -46.46 -9.85 -49.51
CA ASN A 112 -45.67 -9.36 -48.39
C ASN A 112 -46.47 -8.35 -47.55
N ASN A 113 -47.00 -8.79 -46.41
CA ASN A 113 -47.38 -7.91 -45.31
C ASN A 113 -46.86 -8.50 -44.00
N VAL A 114 -45.59 -8.19 -43.72
CA VAL A 114 -45.01 -8.35 -42.38
C VAL A 114 -45.80 -7.41 -41.47
N PRO A 115 -46.52 -7.90 -40.44
CA PRO A 115 -47.11 -7.03 -39.45
C PRO A 115 -45.95 -6.31 -38.75
N GLU A 116 -45.94 -4.98 -38.78
CA GLU A 116 -45.12 -4.20 -37.86
C GLU A 116 -45.48 -4.67 -36.45
N GLU A 117 -44.58 -5.41 -35.81
CA GLU A 117 -44.62 -5.65 -34.37
C GLU A 117 -44.65 -4.27 -33.71
N GLU A 118 -45.85 -3.84 -33.30
CA GLU A 118 -46.03 -2.71 -32.42
C GLU A 118 -45.28 -3.02 -31.12
N GLN A 119 -44.03 -2.56 -31.04
CA GLN A 119 -43.32 -2.49 -29.78
C GLN A 119 -44.25 -1.79 -28.79
N PRO A 120 -44.47 -2.34 -27.59
CA PRO A 120 -45.34 -1.72 -26.61
C PRO A 120 -44.78 -0.32 -26.31
N LYS A 121 -45.40 0.69 -26.90
CA LYS A 121 -45.24 2.10 -26.54
C LYS A 121 -45.85 2.25 -25.15
N TYR A 122 -45.09 1.85 -24.14
CA TYR A 122 -45.33 2.30 -22.78
C TYR A 122 -45.31 3.83 -22.84
N LYS A 123 -46.48 4.45 -22.66
CA LYS A 123 -46.56 5.90 -22.48
C LYS A 123 -45.70 6.23 -21.27
N ILE A 124 -44.54 6.82 -21.53
CA ILE A 124 -43.62 7.35 -20.51
C ILE A 124 -44.37 8.29 -19.53
N GLU A 125 -45.51 8.84 -19.96
CA GLU A 125 -46.40 9.68 -19.16
C GLU A 125 -47.16 8.93 -18.05
N GLU A 126 -47.54 7.67 -18.25
CA GLU A 126 -48.23 6.88 -17.20
C GLU A 126 -47.28 6.38 -16.09
N ILE A 127 -45.99 6.22 -16.42
CA ILE A 127 -44.96 5.89 -15.41
C ILE A 127 -44.62 7.14 -14.57
N LYS A 128 -44.79 8.35 -15.11
CA LYS A 128 -44.56 9.60 -14.36
C LYS A 128 -45.60 9.82 -13.25
N GLU A 129 -46.85 9.38 -13.42
CA GLU A 129 -47.92 9.59 -12.44
C GLU A 129 -47.91 8.61 -11.25
N LYS A 130 -47.12 7.53 -11.29
CA LYS A 130 -46.94 6.58 -10.18
C LYS A 130 -45.62 6.71 -9.43
N ILE A 131 -44.83 7.76 -9.70
CA ILE A 131 -43.65 8.07 -8.89
C ILE A 131 -44.09 8.88 -7.68
N VAL A 132 -44.34 8.22 -6.55
CA VAL A 132 -44.35 8.92 -5.25
C VAL A 132 -42.94 9.52 -5.05
N PRO A 133 -42.77 10.85 -5.04
CA PRO A 133 -41.49 11.48 -4.75
C PRO A 133 -41.11 11.13 -3.30
N PHE A 134 -39.87 10.70 -3.04
CA PHE A 134 -39.42 10.69 -1.65
C PHE A 134 -39.27 12.15 -1.24
N THR A 135 -40.02 12.59 -0.24
CA THR A 135 -40.07 13.99 0.18
C THR A 135 -38.96 14.38 1.16
N SER A 136 -38.13 13.45 1.63
CA SER A 136 -37.11 13.73 2.64
C SER A 136 -35.68 13.63 2.11
N LYS A 137 -34.85 14.58 2.55
CA LYS A 137 -33.40 14.64 2.32
C LYS A 137 -32.72 13.38 2.91
N PRO A 138 -31.59 12.91 2.36
CA PRO A 138 -30.84 11.81 2.98
C PRO A 138 -30.35 12.23 4.36
N THR A 139 -30.91 11.65 5.43
CA THR A 139 -30.54 11.96 6.82
C THR A 139 -29.62 10.91 7.44
N LYS A 140 -29.36 9.81 6.72
CA LYS A 140 -28.54 8.69 7.17
C LYS A 140 -27.14 8.75 6.59
N ALA A 141 -26.13 8.51 7.44
CA ALA A 141 -24.74 8.42 7.02
C ALA A 141 -24.01 7.23 7.64
N LEU A 142 -23.05 6.72 6.87
CA LEU A 142 -22.14 5.67 7.26
C LEU A 142 -20.71 6.19 7.10
N PHE A 143 -19.93 6.24 8.17
CA PHE A 143 -18.55 6.70 8.17
C PHE A 143 -17.61 5.50 8.34
N PHE A 144 -16.69 5.30 7.41
CA PHE A 144 -15.55 4.41 7.57
C PHE A 144 -14.34 5.25 7.97
N VAL A 145 -13.81 5.01 9.17
CA VAL A 145 -12.63 5.73 9.66
C VAL A 145 -11.61 4.73 10.16
N ALA A 146 -10.33 4.91 9.82
CA ALA A 146 -9.28 4.01 10.28
C ALA A 146 -8.90 4.27 11.73
N SER A 147 -9.00 5.51 12.19
CA SER A 147 -8.69 5.92 13.56
C SER A 147 -9.59 7.06 14.03
N LEU A 148 -9.67 7.24 15.35
CA LEU A 148 -10.38 8.34 15.98
C LEU A 148 -9.50 9.58 16.15
N SER A 149 -8.76 9.93 15.09
CA SER A 149 -7.89 11.10 15.09
C SER A 149 -8.70 12.41 15.16
N PRO A 150 -8.12 13.50 15.73
CA PRO A 150 -8.77 14.82 15.74
C PRO A 150 -9.17 15.32 14.34
N LYS A 151 -8.38 14.98 13.31
CA LYS A 151 -8.69 15.30 11.90
C LYS A 151 -10.01 14.65 11.47
N ASN A 152 -10.16 13.34 11.71
CA ASN A 152 -11.37 12.59 11.38
C ASN A 152 -12.57 13.08 12.19
N GLU A 153 -12.38 13.35 13.48
CA GLU A 153 -13.42 13.92 14.35
C GLU A 153 -13.98 15.23 13.77
N GLN A 154 -13.10 16.17 13.42
CA GLN A 154 -13.50 17.46 12.86
C GLN A 154 -14.22 17.30 11.51
N ALA A 155 -13.76 16.36 10.68
CA ALA A 155 -14.38 16.06 9.40
C ALA A 155 -15.79 15.48 9.56
N ILE A 156 -15.99 14.54 10.49
CA ILE A 156 -17.29 13.97 10.86
C ILE A 156 -18.23 15.08 11.33
N LYS A 157 -17.79 15.95 12.26
CA LYS A 157 -18.60 17.07 12.74
C LYS A 157 -19.08 17.94 11.58
N LYS A 158 -18.18 18.33 10.67
CA LYS A 158 -18.51 19.16 9.51
C LYS A 158 -19.49 18.47 8.55
N ALA A 159 -19.36 17.16 8.33
CA ALA A 159 -20.30 16.39 7.52
C ALA A 159 -21.71 16.37 8.16
N ILE A 160 -21.81 16.12 9.47
CA ILE A 160 -23.09 16.14 10.21
C ILE A 160 -23.80 17.49 10.05
N HIS A 161 -23.07 18.59 10.21
CA HIS A 161 -23.62 19.94 10.06
C HIS A 161 -24.06 20.23 8.62
N LYS A 162 -23.23 19.86 7.63
CA LYS A 162 -23.54 20.11 6.21
C LYS A 162 -24.77 19.35 5.74
N PHE A 163 -24.91 18.09 6.16
CA PHE A 163 -25.95 17.18 5.64
C PHE A 163 -27.15 17.02 6.57
N THR A 164 -27.13 17.60 7.77
CA THR A 164 -28.22 17.51 8.77
C THR A 164 -28.57 16.07 9.13
N LEU A 165 -27.54 15.29 9.43
CA LEU A 165 -27.67 13.86 9.66
C LEU A 165 -28.33 13.56 11.02
N ASP A 166 -29.21 12.57 11.06
CA ASP A 166 -29.90 12.11 12.28
C ASP A 166 -29.74 10.60 12.54
N ASN A 167 -29.21 9.86 11.57
CA ASN A 167 -28.88 8.44 11.71
C ASN A 167 -27.43 8.22 11.27
N VAL A 168 -26.53 8.14 12.25
CA VAL A 168 -25.08 8.09 12.02
C VAL A 168 -24.51 6.78 12.52
N VAL A 169 -23.87 6.05 11.61
CA VAL A 169 -23.11 4.84 11.94
C VAL A 169 -21.64 5.10 11.63
N ILE A 170 -20.78 4.85 12.61
CA ILE A 170 -19.33 4.89 12.44
C ILE A 170 -18.78 3.47 12.52
N LEU A 171 -17.99 3.13 11.52
CA LEU A 171 -17.23 1.89 11.40
C LEU A 171 -15.75 2.28 11.55
N CYS A 172 -15.22 2.06 12.76
CA CYS A 172 -13.86 2.41 13.12
C CYS A 172 -12.93 1.21 12.95
N GLY A 173 -11.84 1.38 12.22
CA GLY A 173 -10.81 0.37 12.03
C GLY A 173 -10.13 -0.05 13.34
N GLN A 174 -9.85 0.91 14.23
CA GLN A 174 -9.29 0.62 15.54
C GLN A 174 -10.35 0.09 16.50
N SER A 175 -10.02 -0.95 17.26
CA SER A 175 -10.90 -1.46 18.31
C SER A 175 -11.05 -0.48 19.47
N ASP A 176 -12.17 -0.52 20.17
CA ASP A 176 -12.41 0.33 21.35
C ASP A 176 -11.37 0.06 22.46
N GLN A 177 -10.94 -1.20 22.61
CA GLN A 177 -9.87 -1.56 23.56
C GLN A 177 -8.55 -0.87 23.23
N TYR A 178 -8.19 -0.81 21.95
CA TYR A 178 -6.99 -0.07 21.52
C TYR A 178 -7.15 1.42 21.82
N ALA A 179 -8.33 1.99 21.55
CA ALA A 179 -8.62 3.40 21.83
C ALA A 179 -8.53 3.72 23.34
N GLN A 180 -9.12 2.89 24.19
CA GLN A 180 -9.04 3.01 25.66
C GLN A 180 -7.60 2.88 26.16
N PHE A 181 -6.82 1.95 25.60
CA PHE A 181 -5.41 1.81 25.93
C PHE A 181 -4.62 3.07 25.56
N HIS A 182 -4.83 3.60 24.35
CA HIS A 182 -4.19 4.83 23.90
C HIS A 182 -4.57 6.02 24.78
N GLN A 183 -5.85 6.13 25.13
CA GLN A 183 -6.35 7.18 26.02
C GLN A 183 -5.68 7.12 27.39
N THR A 184 -5.59 5.93 27.98
CA THR A 184 -5.07 5.75 29.34
C THR A 184 -3.55 5.95 29.42
N ASN A 185 -2.81 5.49 28.40
CA ASN A 185 -1.36 5.34 28.50
C ASN A 185 -0.55 6.35 27.69
N ILE A 186 -1.16 7.06 26.73
CA ILE A 186 -0.42 7.88 25.76
C ILE A 186 -0.99 9.29 25.69
N ASP A 187 -2.26 9.41 25.35
CA ASP A 187 -2.93 10.71 25.20
C ASP A 187 -4.34 10.63 25.77
N GLN A 188 -4.54 11.22 26.95
CA GLN A 188 -5.83 11.28 27.63
C GLN A 188 -6.94 11.95 26.81
N HIS A 189 -6.60 12.72 25.77
CA HIS A 189 -7.56 13.34 24.87
C HIS A 189 -7.96 12.44 23.69
N PHE A 190 -7.32 11.27 23.54
CA PHE A 190 -7.70 10.30 22.52
C PHE A 190 -9.12 9.80 22.78
N LEU A 191 -9.94 9.71 21.73
CA LEU A 191 -11.36 9.37 21.87
C LEU A 191 -11.56 7.87 22.01
N THR A 192 -12.47 7.48 22.91
CA THR A 192 -13.09 6.15 22.92
C THR A 192 -14.36 6.13 22.06
N PHE A 193 -14.93 4.95 21.85
CA PHE A 193 -16.20 4.82 21.13
C PHE A 193 -17.35 5.51 21.88
N SER A 194 -17.32 5.46 23.22
CA SER A 194 -18.32 6.14 24.07
C SER A 194 -18.22 7.66 23.89
N ASP A 195 -17.00 8.21 24.00
CA ASP A 195 -16.76 9.66 23.85
C ASP A 195 -17.27 10.17 22.49
N LEU A 196 -16.97 9.43 21.42
CA LEU A 196 -17.37 9.80 20.07
C LEU A 196 -18.89 9.69 19.87
N THR A 197 -19.53 8.67 20.45
CA THR A 197 -20.98 8.49 20.38
C THR A 197 -21.71 9.69 20.99
N GLU A 198 -21.30 10.13 22.18
CA GLU A 198 -21.89 11.29 22.86
C GLU A 198 -21.72 12.58 22.06
N ARG A 199 -20.52 12.82 21.53
CA ARG A 199 -20.21 14.00 20.71
C ARG A 199 -21.04 14.06 19.43
N ILE A 200 -21.21 12.93 18.74
CA ILE A 200 -22.00 12.87 17.50
C ILE A 200 -23.47 13.11 17.79
N SER A 201 -24.02 12.51 18.86
CA SER A 201 -25.40 12.76 19.27
C SER A 201 -25.65 14.24 19.53
N PHE A 202 -24.68 14.90 20.19
CA PHE A 202 -24.72 16.34 20.40
C PHE A 202 -24.68 17.12 19.07
N TRP A 203 -23.75 16.82 18.15
CA TRP A 203 -23.64 17.52 16.86
C TRP A 203 -24.86 17.31 15.96
N CYS A 204 -25.50 16.14 16.00
CA CYS A 204 -26.72 15.90 15.23
C CYS A 204 -27.86 16.79 15.75
N LYS A 205 -28.03 16.91 17.07
CA LYS A 205 -29.01 17.83 17.68
C LYS A 205 -28.69 19.29 17.36
N GLU A 206 -27.42 19.68 17.46
CA GLU A 206 -26.93 21.02 17.10
C GLU A 206 -27.26 21.35 15.63
N ALA A 207 -26.97 20.44 14.70
CA ALA A 207 -27.27 20.61 13.28
C ALA A 207 -28.77 20.70 12.99
N GLN A 208 -29.60 19.90 13.66
CA GLN A 208 -31.06 19.98 13.54
C GLN A 208 -31.59 21.34 14.01
N MET A 209 -31.14 21.83 15.17
CA MET A 209 -31.55 23.13 15.73
C MET A 209 -31.17 24.31 14.82
N LEU A 210 -30.01 24.26 14.17
CA LEU A 210 -29.59 25.32 13.24
C LEU A 210 -30.46 25.38 11.98
N ASN A 211 -31.06 24.24 11.59
CA ASN A 211 -31.89 24.15 10.38
C ASN A 211 -33.40 24.29 10.65
N SER A 212 -33.88 23.97 11.85
CA SER A 212 -35.28 24.18 12.25
C SER A 212 -35.53 25.65 12.62
N LYS A 213 -35.86 26.47 11.62
CA LYS A 213 -36.02 27.92 11.81
C LYS A 213 -37.06 28.36 12.85
N ASN A 214 -37.97 27.51 13.37
CA ASN A 214 -39.04 27.96 14.28
C ASN A 214 -39.74 26.89 15.16
N ASP A 215 -39.29 25.64 15.24
CA ASP A 215 -39.98 24.63 16.07
C ASP A 215 -39.01 23.86 16.98
N PHE A 216 -38.91 24.32 18.23
CA PHE A 216 -38.05 23.73 19.25
C PHE A 216 -38.59 22.42 19.83
N ASN A 217 -39.86 22.08 19.57
CA ASN A 217 -40.55 20.97 20.25
C ASN A 217 -40.46 19.61 19.52
N GLU A 218 -39.91 19.54 18.30
CA GLU A 218 -39.86 18.31 17.50
C GLU A 218 -38.43 17.89 17.09
N ALA A 219 -37.40 18.20 17.88
CA ALA A 219 -36.07 17.63 17.63
C ALA A 219 -36.09 16.12 17.90
N PHE A 220 -35.99 15.31 16.85
CA PHE A 220 -35.90 13.86 16.96
C PHE A 220 -34.58 13.44 17.60
N GLU A 221 -34.62 12.46 18.50
CA GLU A 221 -33.41 11.89 19.09
C GLU A 221 -32.60 11.20 17.98
N PRO A 222 -31.35 11.63 17.72
CA PRO A 222 -30.53 11.03 16.67
C PRO A 222 -30.16 9.60 17.05
N THR A 223 -30.13 8.71 16.05
CA THR A 223 -29.63 7.34 16.22
C THR A 223 -28.15 7.32 15.87
N VAL A 224 -27.30 7.10 16.88
CA VAL A 224 -25.85 7.06 16.71
C VAL A 224 -25.31 5.71 17.15
N SER A 225 -24.40 5.13 16.34
CA SER A 225 -23.65 3.95 16.75
C SER A 225 -22.21 4.00 16.25
N VAL A 226 -21.26 3.70 17.13
CA VAL A 226 -19.84 3.50 16.79
C VAL A 226 -19.53 2.03 16.97
N LYS A 227 -19.02 1.39 15.93
CA LYS A 227 -18.71 -0.03 15.88
C LYS A 227 -17.29 -0.24 15.37
N HIS A 228 -16.66 -1.32 15.83
CA HIS A 228 -15.37 -1.75 15.32
C HIS A 228 -15.57 -2.41 13.95
N PHE A 229 -14.68 -2.11 13.02
CA PHE A 229 -14.68 -2.58 11.64
C PHE A 229 -13.38 -3.31 11.36
N LEU A 230 -13.47 -4.62 11.11
CA LEU A 230 -12.30 -5.51 11.08
C LEU A 230 -11.45 -5.38 9.80
N VAL A 231 -11.94 -4.69 8.77
CA VAL A 231 -11.23 -4.55 7.50
C VAL A 231 -10.30 -3.33 7.56
N ASN A 232 -9.06 -3.61 7.97
CA ASN A 232 -7.96 -2.64 7.99
C ASN A 232 -6.86 -2.95 6.97
N TYR A 233 -7.08 -3.98 6.14
CA TYR A 233 -6.13 -4.40 5.12
C TYR A 233 -6.70 -4.20 3.71
N ALA A 234 -5.78 -3.93 2.78
CA ALA A 234 -6.05 -3.88 1.36
C ALA A 234 -5.60 -5.20 0.73
N THR A 235 -6.51 -5.93 0.09
CA THR A 235 -6.15 -7.10 -0.72
C THR A 235 -5.56 -6.63 -2.03
N ILE A 236 -4.28 -6.86 -2.20
CA ILE A 236 -3.58 -6.52 -3.42
C ILE A 236 -3.84 -7.64 -4.42
N SER A 237 -3.51 -8.87 -4.02
CA SER A 237 -3.80 -10.09 -4.78
C SER A 237 -4.65 -11.05 -3.93
N PRO A 238 -5.21 -12.12 -4.51
CA PRO A 238 -5.89 -13.19 -3.76
C PRO A 238 -5.13 -13.67 -2.51
N ASN A 239 -3.80 -13.65 -2.57
CA ASN A 239 -2.90 -14.16 -1.54
C ASN A 239 -1.94 -13.08 -1.03
N THR A 240 -2.20 -11.80 -1.29
CA THR A 240 -1.29 -10.71 -0.92
C THR A 240 -2.09 -9.54 -0.35
N PHE A 241 -1.65 -9.00 0.79
CA PHE A 241 -2.30 -7.87 1.43
C PHE A 241 -1.30 -6.89 2.05
N THR A 242 -1.76 -5.67 2.30
CA THR A 242 -1.05 -4.66 3.11
C THR A 242 -1.99 -4.05 4.13
N PHE A 243 -1.46 -3.36 5.14
CA PHE A 243 -2.26 -2.56 6.07
C PHE A 243 -2.00 -1.06 5.86
N PRO A 244 -2.84 -0.35 5.09
CA PRO A 244 -2.66 1.08 4.86
C PRO A 244 -2.55 1.94 6.14
N CYS A 245 -3.22 1.54 7.22
CA CYS A 245 -3.09 2.20 8.53
C CYS A 245 -1.72 2.05 9.19
N LEU A 246 -0.89 1.12 8.72
CA LEU A 246 0.44 0.81 9.24
C LEU A 246 1.56 1.23 8.28
N HIS A 247 1.27 2.06 7.28
CA HIS A 247 2.21 2.39 6.20
C HIS A 247 3.52 3.06 6.67
N ASP A 248 3.55 3.61 7.88
CA ASP A 248 4.73 4.26 8.46
C ASP A 248 5.53 3.35 9.42
N VAL A 249 5.01 2.16 9.72
CA VAL A 249 5.65 1.23 10.66
C VAL A 249 6.87 0.59 10.00
N PHE A 250 8.04 0.82 10.59
CA PHE A 250 9.31 0.24 10.15
C PHE A 250 10.15 -0.21 11.35
N PRO A 251 10.84 -1.37 11.30
CA PRO A 251 11.71 -1.81 12.38
C PRO A 251 12.88 -0.85 12.60
N HIS A 252 13.28 -0.66 13.85
CA HIS A 252 14.45 0.17 14.14
C HIS A 252 15.75 -0.57 13.90
N LEU A 253 16.74 0.20 13.47
CA LEU A 253 18.13 -0.20 13.48
C LEU A 253 18.64 -0.15 14.92
N VAL A 254 18.83 -1.32 15.53
CA VAL A 254 19.30 -1.45 16.92
C VAL A 254 20.72 -2.03 16.92
N HIS A 255 21.59 -1.54 17.82
CA HIS A 255 22.87 -2.18 18.05
C HIS A 255 22.66 -3.50 18.82
N PRO A 256 23.31 -4.61 18.44
CA PRO A 256 23.13 -5.89 19.10
C PRO A 256 23.42 -5.86 20.61
N THR A 257 24.33 -4.98 21.06
CA THR A 257 24.70 -4.83 22.47
C THR A 257 23.60 -4.16 23.32
N ASP A 258 22.70 -3.39 22.71
CA ASP A 258 21.60 -2.71 23.41
C ASP A 258 20.50 -3.70 23.86
N HIS A 259 20.47 -4.90 23.27
CA HIS A 259 19.54 -5.97 23.67
C HIS A 259 19.91 -6.66 24.99
N SER A 260 21.14 -6.50 25.49
CA SER A 260 21.61 -7.20 26.69
C SER A 260 21.08 -6.63 28.01
N HIS A 261 20.50 -5.43 28.01
CA HIS A 261 20.03 -4.77 29.23
C HIS A 261 18.51 -4.58 29.35
N THR A 262 17.72 -4.88 28.31
CA THR A 262 16.30 -4.49 28.29
C THR A 262 15.31 -5.63 28.47
N HIS A 263 15.67 -6.90 28.26
CA HIS A 263 14.67 -7.99 28.30
C HIS A 263 14.70 -8.91 29.52
N HIS A 264 15.73 -8.90 30.36
CA HIS A 264 15.78 -9.80 31.53
C HIS A 264 15.78 -9.13 32.92
N GLU A 265 15.94 -7.80 33.04
CA GLU A 265 15.88 -7.11 34.35
C GLU A 265 14.60 -6.27 34.60
N HIS A 266 13.63 -6.23 33.67
CA HIS A 266 12.36 -5.52 33.92
C HIS A 266 11.33 -6.29 34.75
N SER A 267 11.68 -7.45 35.33
CA SER A 267 10.91 -7.98 36.44
C SER A 267 11.27 -7.23 37.73
N ARG A 268 10.43 -6.27 38.15
CA ARG A 268 10.14 -5.84 39.55
C ARG A 268 10.33 -4.37 39.97
N GLN A 269 10.65 -3.43 39.09
CA GLN A 269 10.49 -2.01 39.45
C GLN A 269 9.74 -1.25 38.35
N GLN A 270 8.42 -1.37 38.39
CA GLN A 270 7.47 -0.51 37.66
C GLN A 270 7.60 0.93 38.19
N SER A 271 8.43 1.72 37.54
CA SER A 271 8.09 3.14 37.38
C SER A 271 7.23 3.23 36.11
N GLU A 272 6.18 4.03 36.16
CA GLU A 272 5.21 4.29 35.08
C GLU A 272 5.90 4.95 33.87
N ILE A 273 6.69 4.19 33.12
CA ILE A 273 7.26 4.67 31.86
C ILE A 273 6.18 4.52 30.80
N LEU A 274 5.65 5.63 30.31
CA LEU A 274 4.70 5.64 29.19
C LEU A 274 5.26 4.81 28.02
N PRO A 275 4.41 4.05 27.31
CA PRO A 275 4.83 3.32 26.12
C PRO A 275 5.50 4.27 25.12
N SER A 276 6.62 3.86 24.52
CA SER A 276 7.23 4.64 23.45
C SER A 276 6.28 4.70 22.23
N LYS A 277 6.34 5.76 21.43
CA LYS A 277 5.59 5.88 20.16
C LYS A 277 5.75 4.63 19.26
N LYS A 278 6.90 3.97 19.33
CA LYS A 278 7.27 2.78 18.55
C LYS A 278 6.58 1.53 19.08
N ASP A 279 6.53 1.39 20.40
CA ASP A 279 5.78 0.31 21.05
C ASP A 279 4.30 0.37 20.69
N LEU A 280 3.75 1.58 20.63
CA LEU A 280 2.40 1.81 20.14
C LEU A 280 2.21 1.35 18.69
N GLN A 281 3.15 1.67 17.79
CA GLN A 281 3.10 1.23 16.40
C GLN A 281 3.09 -0.30 16.30
N TYR A 282 3.93 -0.99 17.08
CA TYR A 282 3.94 -2.46 17.10
C TYR A 282 2.66 -3.05 17.68
N LYS A 283 2.08 -2.40 18.70
CA LYS A 283 0.76 -2.75 19.22
C LYS A 283 -0.34 -2.54 18.17
N CYS A 284 -0.29 -1.47 17.36
CA CYS A 284 -1.19 -1.30 16.22
C CYS A 284 -1.10 -2.47 15.23
N VAL A 285 0.11 -2.91 14.90
CA VAL A 285 0.32 -4.07 14.02
C VAL A 285 -0.33 -5.32 14.61
N ALA A 286 -0.11 -5.59 15.90
CA ALA A 286 -0.69 -6.73 16.60
C ALA A 286 -2.23 -6.72 16.56
N HIS A 287 -2.86 -5.58 16.86
CA HIS A 287 -4.32 -5.43 16.80
C HIS A 287 -4.85 -5.59 15.37
N ALA A 288 -4.20 -5.00 14.36
CA ALA A 288 -4.62 -5.13 12.98
C ALA A 288 -4.54 -6.58 12.46
N LEU A 289 -3.49 -7.31 12.84
CA LEU A 289 -3.36 -8.75 12.57
C LEU A 289 -4.44 -9.55 13.30
N ARG A 290 -4.70 -9.27 14.58
CA ARG A 290 -5.80 -9.89 15.34
C ARG A 290 -7.13 -9.72 14.60
N ASP A 291 -7.44 -8.50 14.18
CA ASP A 291 -8.71 -8.19 13.52
C ASP A 291 -8.88 -9.00 12.22
N MET A 292 -7.80 -9.10 11.44
CA MET A 292 -7.77 -9.96 10.25
C MET A 292 -7.97 -11.44 10.62
N PHE A 293 -7.32 -11.95 11.67
CA PHE A 293 -7.49 -13.35 12.10
C PHE A 293 -8.90 -13.64 12.60
N CYS A 294 -9.52 -12.69 13.30
CA CYS A 294 -10.92 -12.78 13.70
C CYS A 294 -11.84 -12.84 12.47
N LEU A 295 -11.63 -11.97 11.49
CA LEU A 295 -12.41 -11.93 10.25
C LEU A 295 -12.27 -13.21 9.41
N LEU A 296 -11.10 -13.84 9.44
CA LEU A 296 -10.80 -15.05 8.68
C LEU A 296 -11.00 -16.35 9.47
N GLU A 297 -11.42 -16.22 10.74
CA GLU A 297 -11.60 -17.31 11.71
C GLU A 297 -10.35 -18.19 11.87
N LEU A 298 -9.18 -17.57 12.01
CA LEU A 298 -7.89 -18.27 12.09
C LEU A 298 -7.43 -18.49 13.54
N ASP A 299 -7.06 -19.73 13.86
CA ASP A 299 -6.28 -20.09 15.05
C ASP A 299 -4.79 -20.10 14.70
N VAL A 300 -4.07 -19.09 15.17
CA VAL A 300 -2.73 -18.75 14.67
C VAL A 300 -1.63 -19.15 15.64
N GLU A 301 -0.64 -19.91 15.15
CA GLU A 301 0.66 -20.07 15.80
C GLU A 301 1.64 -18.99 15.33
N VAL A 302 2.24 -18.29 16.28
CA VAL A 302 3.04 -17.10 15.99
C VAL A 302 4.53 -17.42 16.05
N HIS A 303 5.20 -17.14 14.95
CA HIS A 303 6.64 -17.24 14.76
C HIS A 303 7.16 -15.85 14.41
N SER A 304 8.34 -15.49 14.89
CA SER A 304 8.90 -14.16 14.67
C SER A 304 10.41 -14.22 14.49
N MET A 305 10.92 -13.32 13.64
CA MET A 305 12.34 -13.17 13.32
C MET A 305 12.68 -11.68 13.20
N GLY A 306 13.51 -11.20 14.13
CA GLY A 306 13.86 -9.79 14.29
C GLY A 306 13.21 -9.13 15.50
N SER A 307 13.83 -8.06 16.01
CA SER A 307 13.45 -7.41 17.28
C SER A 307 12.05 -6.77 17.24
N ALA A 308 11.67 -6.11 16.15
CA ALA A 308 10.35 -5.51 16.03
C ALA A 308 9.27 -6.60 15.90
N SER A 309 9.55 -7.64 15.11
CA SER A 309 8.69 -8.80 14.95
C SER A 309 8.50 -9.57 16.26
N HIS A 310 9.53 -9.67 17.11
CA HIS A 310 9.38 -10.20 18.46
C HIS A 310 8.43 -9.34 19.31
N ALA A 311 8.57 -8.00 19.27
CA ALA A 311 7.69 -7.10 20.01
C ALA A 311 6.24 -7.18 19.52
N VAL A 312 6.01 -7.20 18.20
CA VAL A 312 4.68 -7.41 17.61
C VAL A 312 4.10 -8.76 18.04
N ALA A 313 4.91 -9.84 18.02
CA ALA A 313 4.47 -11.15 18.47
C ALA A 313 4.05 -11.12 19.95
N ASP A 314 4.85 -10.51 20.83
CA ASP A 314 4.56 -10.42 22.25
C ASP A 314 3.25 -9.65 22.52
N HIS A 315 3.03 -8.52 21.85
CA HIS A 315 1.76 -7.77 21.90
C HIS A 315 0.58 -8.60 21.38
N LEU A 316 0.75 -9.30 20.26
CA LEU A 316 -0.29 -10.17 19.70
C LEU A 316 -0.65 -11.30 20.68
N MET A 317 0.34 -11.89 21.34
CA MET A 317 0.11 -12.90 22.38
C MET A 317 -0.61 -12.33 23.60
N GLU A 318 -0.41 -11.06 23.94
CA GLU A 318 -1.14 -10.39 25.01
C GLU A 318 -2.61 -10.20 24.64
N VAL A 319 -2.90 -9.71 23.43
CA VAL A 319 -4.27 -9.53 22.92
C VAL A 319 -5.01 -10.87 22.91
N PHE A 320 -4.37 -11.93 22.42
CA PHE A 320 -4.91 -13.30 22.45
C PHE A 320 -5.23 -13.83 23.86
N LYS A 321 -4.60 -13.32 24.93
CA LYS A 321 -4.95 -13.73 26.30
C LYS A 321 -6.19 -13.01 26.83
N GLN A 322 -6.48 -11.82 26.30
CA GLN A 322 -7.57 -10.97 26.77
C GLN A 322 -8.89 -11.33 26.09
N GLU A 323 -8.83 -11.91 24.89
CA GLU A 323 -10.00 -12.18 24.06
C GLU A 323 -10.00 -13.58 23.48
N THR A 324 -11.18 -14.17 23.37
CA THR A 324 -11.41 -15.41 22.62
C THR A 324 -12.34 -15.11 21.45
N PHE A 325 -12.03 -15.61 20.26
CA PHE A 325 -12.89 -15.51 19.09
C PHE A 325 -13.05 -16.90 18.45
N ASN A 326 -14.09 -17.04 17.63
CA ASN A 326 -14.38 -18.28 16.93
C ASN A 326 -13.31 -18.51 15.85
N THR A 327 -12.76 -19.73 15.82
CA THR A 327 -11.75 -20.13 14.85
C THR A 327 -12.14 -21.43 14.18
N SER A 328 -12.08 -21.48 12.86
CA SER A 328 -12.42 -22.67 12.06
C SER A 328 -11.21 -23.25 11.32
N LYS A 329 -10.11 -22.50 11.20
CA LYS A 329 -8.92 -22.90 10.43
C LYS A 329 -7.64 -22.67 11.24
N ASN A 330 -6.71 -23.62 11.19
CA ASN A 330 -5.38 -23.42 11.78
C ASN A 330 -4.46 -22.68 10.81
N ALA A 331 -3.68 -21.75 11.33
CA ALA A 331 -2.70 -20.98 10.57
C ALA A 331 -1.34 -20.89 11.31
N SER A 332 -0.26 -20.75 10.55
CA SER A 332 1.06 -20.38 11.07
C SER A 332 1.43 -19.00 10.54
N LEU A 333 1.74 -18.06 11.44
CA LEU A 333 2.18 -16.70 11.12
C LEU A 333 3.69 -16.58 11.32
N PHE A 334 4.40 -16.09 10.32
CA PHE A 334 5.81 -15.73 10.37
C PHE A 334 5.96 -14.21 10.25
N LEU A 335 6.30 -13.55 11.35
CA LEU A 335 6.63 -12.12 11.39
C LEU A 335 8.12 -11.94 11.09
N ILE A 336 8.45 -11.10 10.11
CA ILE A 336 9.83 -10.86 9.67
C ILE A 336 10.13 -9.37 9.68
N ASP A 337 11.24 -8.98 10.30
CA ASP A 337 11.74 -7.61 10.21
C ASP A 337 12.33 -7.32 8.84
N ARG A 338 11.86 -6.24 8.20
CA ARG A 338 12.43 -5.73 6.96
C ARG A 338 13.92 -5.41 7.08
N THR A 339 14.38 -4.97 8.25
CA THR A 339 15.79 -4.63 8.48
C THR A 339 16.75 -5.82 8.34
N LEU A 340 16.24 -7.06 8.29
CA LEU A 340 17.05 -8.25 8.01
C LEU A 340 17.42 -8.37 6.52
N ASP A 341 16.57 -7.86 5.62
CA ASP A 341 16.77 -7.83 4.17
C ASP A 341 16.32 -6.48 3.58
N LEU A 342 17.28 -5.55 3.50
CA LEU A 342 17.12 -4.28 2.82
C LEU A 342 17.65 -4.30 1.38
N ALA A 343 18.32 -5.37 0.96
CA ALA A 343 18.83 -5.52 -0.40
C ALA A 343 17.68 -5.66 -1.40
N THR A 344 16.67 -6.47 -1.08
CA THR A 344 15.49 -6.64 -1.94
C THR A 344 14.78 -5.31 -2.27
N PRO A 345 14.35 -4.48 -1.30
CA PRO A 345 13.65 -3.22 -1.60
C PRO A 345 14.55 -2.12 -2.16
N THR A 346 15.87 -2.22 -2.01
CA THR A 346 16.82 -1.21 -2.55
C THR A 346 17.41 -1.60 -3.89
N ALA A 347 17.25 -2.85 -4.35
CA ALA A 347 17.65 -3.25 -5.69
C ALA A 347 16.89 -2.45 -6.76
N HIS A 348 17.55 -2.13 -7.89
CA HIS A 348 16.90 -1.65 -9.10
C HIS A 348 16.13 -2.81 -9.73
N SER A 349 14.91 -3.00 -9.21
CA SER A 349 14.04 -4.13 -9.53
C SER A 349 13.66 -4.12 -11.01
N GLU A 350 13.86 -5.25 -11.67
CA GLU A 350 13.26 -5.53 -12.98
C GLU A 350 11.73 -5.72 -12.85
N ASN A 351 11.22 -5.92 -11.62
CA ASN A 351 9.79 -6.02 -11.37
C ASN A 351 9.10 -4.69 -11.68
N TYR A 352 8.16 -4.74 -12.60
CA TYR A 352 7.41 -3.58 -13.06
C TYR A 352 6.54 -2.95 -11.95
N PHE A 353 5.99 -3.77 -11.05
CA PHE A 353 5.19 -3.29 -9.92
C PHE A 353 6.05 -2.46 -8.95
N ASP A 354 7.25 -2.94 -8.60
CA ASP A 354 8.16 -2.21 -7.70
C ASP A 354 8.57 -0.86 -8.27
N ARG A 355 8.92 -0.81 -9.57
CA ARG A 355 9.25 0.44 -10.26
C ARG A 355 8.10 1.42 -10.31
N THR A 356 6.89 0.91 -10.51
CA THR A 356 5.75 1.80 -10.50
C THR A 356 5.47 2.32 -9.10
N GLN A 357 5.55 1.45 -8.09
CA GLN A 357 5.35 1.85 -6.70
C GLN A 357 6.38 2.90 -6.27
N SER A 358 7.64 2.80 -6.70
CA SER A 358 8.67 3.81 -6.41
C SER A 358 8.41 5.14 -7.11
N GLN A 359 7.73 5.15 -8.26
CA GLN A 359 7.34 6.40 -8.94
C GLN A 359 6.03 6.99 -8.40
N LEU A 360 5.25 6.19 -7.67
CA LEU A 360 3.95 6.55 -7.12
C LEU A 360 4.02 6.68 -5.59
N GLU A 361 4.96 7.48 -5.11
CA GLU A 361 5.10 7.74 -3.67
C GLU A 361 3.96 8.62 -3.15
N ARG A 362 3.51 8.35 -1.91
CA ARG A 362 2.49 9.16 -1.24
C ARG A 362 3.00 10.59 -1.04
N SER A 363 2.11 11.55 -1.27
CA SER A 363 2.37 12.97 -1.09
C SER A 363 2.54 13.37 0.37
N ASP A 364 1.86 12.67 1.28
CA ASP A 364 2.06 12.79 2.72
C ASP A 364 1.76 11.44 3.40
N ASP A 365 2.21 11.27 4.65
CA ASP A 365 2.02 10.02 5.40
C ASP A 365 0.52 9.71 5.66
N HIS A 366 -0.36 10.69 5.65
CA HIS A 366 -1.79 10.47 5.96
C HIS A 366 -2.69 10.39 4.73
N SER A 367 -2.13 10.57 3.54
CA SER A 367 -2.85 10.64 2.30
C SER A 367 -2.56 9.41 1.46
N VAL A 368 -3.59 8.95 0.77
CA VAL A 368 -3.40 8.01 -0.33
C VAL A 368 -3.06 8.73 -1.63
N ASN A 369 -3.06 10.06 -1.65
CA ASN A 369 -2.70 10.80 -2.84
C ASN A 369 -1.22 10.57 -3.11
N VAL A 370 -0.93 10.22 -4.35
CA VAL A 370 0.43 10.05 -4.84
C VAL A 370 0.94 11.38 -5.38
N THR A 371 2.22 11.65 -5.17
CA THR A 371 2.91 12.79 -5.77
C THR A 371 2.70 12.77 -7.28
N THR A 372 2.38 13.92 -7.88
CA THR A 372 2.19 13.99 -9.33
C THR A 372 3.50 13.58 -10.00
N PRO A 373 3.54 12.49 -10.78
CA PRO A 373 4.79 12.05 -11.38
C PRO A 373 5.30 13.14 -12.29
N THR A 374 6.61 13.32 -12.31
CA THR A 374 7.28 14.29 -13.19
C THR A 374 7.07 13.96 -14.67
N ASN A 375 6.76 12.70 -15.00
CA ASN A 375 6.54 12.26 -16.37
C ASN A 375 5.22 12.83 -16.93
N PRO A 376 5.27 13.71 -17.95
CA PRO A 376 4.09 14.36 -18.51
C PRO A 376 3.13 13.40 -19.22
N ILE A 377 3.61 12.24 -19.68
CA ILE A 377 2.76 11.21 -20.28
C ILE A 377 1.93 10.54 -19.20
N ILE A 378 2.58 10.19 -18.07
CA ILE A 378 1.87 9.68 -16.91
C ILE A 378 0.84 10.72 -16.47
N GLN A 379 1.22 11.99 -16.29
CA GLN A 379 0.28 13.08 -15.94
C GLN A 379 -0.91 13.19 -16.91
N ASN A 380 -0.68 13.09 -18.23
CA ASN A 380 -1.74 13.17 -19.22
C ASN A 380 -2.66 11.93 -19.20
N LEU A 381 -2.10 10.74 -18.95
CA LEU A 381 -2.89 9.53 -18.72
C LEU A 381 -3.68 9.63 -17.41
N MET A 382 -3.08 10.22 -16.36
CA MET A 382 -3.77 10.50 -15.10
C MET A 382 -4.99 11.39 -15.34
N LYS A 383 -4.81 12.48 -16.09
CA LYS A 383 -5.88 13.42 -16.44
C LYS A 383 -7.00 12.78 -17.27
N LYS A 384 -6.67 11.85 -18.18
CA LYS A 384 -7.67 11.15 -19.01
C LYS A 384 -8.50 10.13 -18.23
N ASN A 385 -7.87 9.35 -17.35
CA ASN A 385 -8.58 8.36 -16.53
C ASN A 385 -9.47 9.00 -15.45
N VAL A 386 -9.17 10.24 -15.04
CA VAL A 386 -10.03 11.06 -14.17
C VAL A 386 -11.34 11.50 -14.87
N CYS A 387 -11.36 11.61 -16.20
CA CYS A 387 -12.55 12.05 -16.95
C CYS A 387 -13.48 10.91 -17.39
N ALA A 388 -12.99 9.68 -17.49
CA ALA A 388 -13.76 8.56 -18.05
C ALA A 388 -14.68 7.84 -17.05
N SER A 389 -14.47 8.01 -15.74
CA SER A 389 -15.43 7.59 -14.72
C SER A 389 -16.53 8.65 -14.60
N ASN A 390 -17.58 8.48 -15.41
CA ASN A 390 -18.75 9.36 -15.41
C ASN A 390 -19.35 9.55 -14.00
N GLY A 391 -19.04 10.69 -13.38
CA GLY A 391 -19.77 11.26 -12.25
C GLY A 391 -19.07 11.17 -10.89
N SER A 392 -18.26 12.21 -10.60
CA SER A 392 -18.12 12.77 -9.24
C SER A 392 -17.64 11.85 -8.11
N THR A 393 -16.51 11.17 -8.29
CA THR A 393 -15.68 10.79 -7.13
C THR A 393 -14.22 11.15 -7.39
N ASN A 394 -13.77 12.27 -6.83
CA ASN A 394 -12.36 12.62 -6.68
C ASN A 394 -11.63 11.67 -5.70
N ASN A 395 -12.02 10.39 -5.64
CA ASN A 395 -11.44 9.43 -4.72
C ASN A 395 -10.07 9.01 -5.26
N SER A 396 -9.05 9.12 -4.40
CA SER A 396 -7.62 8.96 -4.65
C SER A 396 -7.26 8.15 -5.90
N PHE A 397 -6.80 8.88 -6.91
CA PHE A 397 -6.24 8.43 -8.18
C PHE A 397 -5.17 7.32 -8.00
N ALA A 398 -4.44 7.34 -6.88
CA ALA A 398 -3.39 6.37 -6.59
C ALA A 398 -3.93 4.96 -6.40
N VAL A 399 -5.08 4.81 -5.74
CA VAL A 399 -5.58 3.47 -5.39
C VAL A 399 -6.15 2.76 -6.61
N GLN A 400 -6.86 3.51 -7.46
CA GLN A 400 -7.33 2.97 -8.75
C GLN A 400 -6.14 2.63 -9.65
N SER A 401 -5.10 3.48 -9.68
CA SER A 401 -3.89 3.23 -10.47
C SER A 401 -3.12 2.01 -9.98
N LEU A 402 -2.96 1.83 -8.67
CA LEU A 402 -2.29 0.66 -8.11
C LEU A 402 -3.11 -0.62 -8.30
N GLY A 403 -4.45 -0.55 -8.16
CA GLY A 403 -5.35 -1.66 -8.51
C GLY A 403 -5.23 -2.09 -9.96
N ILE A 404 -5.12 -1.11 -10.86
CA ILE A 404 -4.85 -1.28 -12.29
C ILE A 404 -3.46 -1.91 -12.54
N LEU A 405 -2.41 -1.41 -11.89
CA LEU A 405 -1.04 -1.92 -12.03
C LEU A 405 -0.88 -3.34 -11.49
N HIS A 406 -1.64 -3.68 -10.46
CA HIS A 406 -1.68 -5.02 -9.92
C HIS A 406 -2.47 -5.99 -10.81
N HIS A 407 -3.62 -5.54 -11.34
CA HIS A 407 -4.38 -6.28 -12.34
C HIS A 407 -3.53 -6.57 -13.58
N MET A 408 -2.72 -5.59 -14.00
CA MET A 408 -1.68 -5.80 -14.99
C MET A 408 -0.73 -6.91 -14.57
N HIS A 409 -0.04 -6.86 -13.43
CA HIS A 409 0.97 -7.88 -13.09
C HIS A 409 0.41 -9.32 -12.99
N LEU A 410 -0.78 -9.50 -12.41
CA LEU A 410 -1.43 -10.82 -12.31
C LEU A 410 -1.89 -11.34 -13.68
N ASN A 411 -2.61 -10.51 -14.42
CA ASN A 411 -3.15 -10.91 -15.71
C ASN A 411 -2.07 -10.93 -16.80
N LEU A 412 -0.95 -10.20 -16.68
CA LEU A 412 0.15 -10.24 -17.64
C LEU A 412 0.68 -11.66 -17.78
N LEU A 413 0.93 -12.31 -16.65
CA LEU A 413 1.53 -13.65 -16.60
C LEU A 413 0.55 -14.72 -17.07
N GLU A 414 -0.72 -14.61 -16.65
CA GLU A 414 -1.76 -15.60 -16.94
C GLU A 414 -2.44 -15.38 -18.31
N SER A 415 -2.51 -14.14 -18.78
CA SER A 415 -3.11 -13.76 -20.07
C SER A 415 -2.12 -13.80 -21.21
N MET A 416 -0.81 -13.59 -21.00
CA MET A 416 0.15 -13.77 -22.11
C MET A 416 0.29 -15.23 -22.54
N SER A 417 0.18 -16.19 -21.62
CA SER A 417 0.19 -17.61 -21.95
C SER A 417 -1.10 -18.06 -22.64
N SER A 418 -2.25 -17.50 -22.25
CA SER A 418 -3.56 -17.89 -22.79
C SER A 418 -3.98 -17.10 -24.04
N ILE A 419 -3.66 -15.81 -24.16
CA ILE A 419 -4.02 -15.01 -25.35
C ILE A 419 -3.17 -15.42 -26.57
N THR A 420 -1.92 -15.83 -26.36
CA THR A 420 -1.06 -16.31 -27.46
C THR A 420 -1.41 -17.73 -27.91
N SER A 421 -2.06 -18.55 -27.06
CA SER A 421 -2.47 -19.92 -27.40
C SER A 421 -3.94 -20.03 -27.84
N ASP A 422 -4.85 -19.24 -27.26
CA ASP A 422 -6.30 -19.50 -27.31
C ASP A 422 -7.10 -18.45 -28.09
N THR A 423 -6.46 -17.39 -28.59
CA THR A 423 -7.10 -16.51 -29.59
C THR A 423 -6.59 -16.93 -30.97
N PRO A 424 -7.37 -17.67 -31.78
CA PRO A 424 -6.98 -17.94 -33.15
C PRO A 424 -6.83 -16.59 -33.85
N ASN A 425 -5.65 -16.34 -34.41
CA ASN A 425 -5.43 -15.26 -35.36
C ASN A 425 -6.51 -15.25 -36.47
N ASP A 426 -7.15 -16.40 -36.70
CA ASP A 426 -8.25 -16.60 -37.63
C ASP A 426 -9.56 -15.93 -37.20
N THR A 427 -9.86 -15.73 -35.91
CA THR A 427 -11.10 -15.07 -35.46
C THR A 427 -11.03 -13.56 -35.63
N LEU A 428 -9.87 -12.96 -35.32
CA LEU A 428 -9.61 -11.54 -35.60
C LEU A 428 -9.47 -11.27 -37.11
N LYS A 429 -8.84 -12.18 -37.87
CA LYS A 429 -8.85 -12.12 -39.33
C LYS A 429 -10.25 -12.27 -39.93
N SER A 430 -11.10 -13.15 -39.38
CA SER A 430 -12.50 -13.32 -39.80
C SER A 430 -13.36 -12.10 -39.50
N LEU A 431 -13.13 -11.42 -38.37
CA LEU A 431 -13.75 -10.13 -38.06
C LEU A 431 -13.29 -9.03 -39.02
N LEU A 432 -12.00 -9.00 -39.39
CA LEU A 432 -11.46 -8.04 -40.36
C LEU A 432 -11.91 -8.33 -41.80
N THR A 433 -12.09 -9.58 -42.20
CA THR A 433 -12.59 -9.94 -43.54
C THR A 433 -14.11 -9.83 -43.67
N MET A 434 -14.87 -9.86 -42.57
CA MET A 434 -16.32 -9.59 -42.57
C MET A 434 -16.66 -8.08 -42.65
N VAL A 435 -15.69 -7.18 -42.47
CA VAL A 435 -15.85 -5.74 -42.74
C VAL A 435 -15.60 -5.46 -44.23
N GLU A 436 -16.25 -6.23 -45.11
CA GLU A 436 -16.49 -5.77 -46.47
C GLU A 436 -17.71 -4.84 -46.46
N PRO A 437 -17.66 -3.66 -47.12
CA PRO A 437 -18.62 -2.58 -46.94
C PRO A 437 -20.05 -2.84 -47.45
N ASN A 438 -20.42 -4.07 -47.82
CA ASN A 438 -21.66 -4.37 -48.56
C ASN A 438 -22.61 -5.40 -47.93
N ILE A 439 -22.34 -5.91 -46.71
CA ILE A 439 -23.30 -6.81 -46.05
C ILE A 439 -24.12 -6.03 -45.02
N LYS A 440 -25.37 -5.70 -45.38
CA LYS A 440 -26.40 -5.22 -44.46
C LYS A 440 -26.97 -6.41 -43.67
N THR A 441 -26.31 -6.85 -42.61
CA THR A 441 -26.91 -7.78 -41.63
C THR A 441 -27.34 -7.01 -40.38
N PRO A 442 -28.64 -6.98 -40.02
CA PRO A 442 -29.14 -6.32 -38.81
C PRO A 442 -28.87 -7.06 -37.49
N SER A 443 -28.21 -8.24 -37.52
CA SER A 443 -28.22 -9.17 -36.39
C SER A 443 -26.93 -9.23 -35.55
N PHE A 444 -25.92 -8.40 -35.81
CA PHE A 444 -24.72 -8.37 -34.97
C PHE A 444 -24.83 -7.29 -33.88
N ILE A 445 -25.69 -7.53 -32.89
CA ILE A 445 -25.55 -6.88 -31.59
C ILE A 445 -24.34 -7.56 -30.94
N PRO A 446 -23.24 -6.85 -30.62
CA PRO A 446 -22.14 -7.46 -29.90
C PRO A 446 -22.72 -8.03 -28.60
N GLU A 447 -22.71 -9.36 -28.48
CA GLU A 447 -23.11 -10.04 -27.27
C GLU A 447 -22.41 -9.32 -26.10
N LYS A 448 -23.12 -8.98 -25.02
CA LYS A 448 -22.55 -8.18 -23.89
C LYS A 448 -21.20 -8.72 -23.38
N ARG A 449 -20.94 -10.01 -23.62
CA ARG A 449 -19.68 -10.69 -23.35
C ARG A 449 -18.50 -10.14 -24.17
N TYR A 450 -18.69 -9.82 -25.46
CA TYR A 450 -17.66 -9.23 -26.31
C TYR A 450 -17.35 -7.80 -25.93
N GLN A 451 -18.35 -6.99 -25.60
CA GLN A 451 -18.11 -5.61 -25.15
C GLN A 451 -17.27 -5.59 -23.88
N LYS A 452 -17.58 -6.44 -22.89
CA LYS A 452 -16.74 -6.59 -21.69
C LYS A 452 -15.30 -6.99 -22.01
N SER A 453 -15.09 -7.88 -22.99
CA SER A 453 -13.76 -8.32 -23.42
C SER A 453 -13.00 -7.20 -24.15
N ILE A 454 -13.67 -6.44 -25.02
CA ILE A 454 -13.09 -5.29 -25.73
C ILE A 454 -12.75 -4.18 -24.74
N ASP A 455 -13.63 -3.87 -23.79
CA ASP A 455 -13.39 -2.87 -22.75
C ASP A 455 -12.20 -3.30 -21.88
N ALA A 456 -12.13 -4.58 -21.51
CA ALA A 456 -11.00 -5.15 -20.77
C ALA A 456 -9.68 -5.07 -21.56
N ASN A 457 -9.68 -5.41 -22.85
CA ASN A 457 -8.49 -5.34 -23.70
C ASN A 457 -8.05 -3.91 -24.01
N THR A 458 -9.00 -2.99 -24.20
CA THR A 458 -8.72 -1.55 -24.41
C THR A 458 -8.09 -0.99 -23.15
N LYS A 459 -8.70 -1.27 -21.99
CA LYS A 459 -8.14 -0.90 -20.70
C LYS A 459 -6.74 -1.49 -20.52
N LEU A 460 -6.56 -2.79 -20.75
CA LEU A 460 -5.25 -3.44 -20.69
C LEU A 460 -4.23 -2.77 -21.63
N SER A 461 -4.62 -2.37 -22.85
CA SER A 461 -3.73 -1.66 -23.77
C SER A 461 -3.32 -0.26 -23.27
N GLU A 462 -4.25 0.50 -22.72
CA GLU A 462 -3.96 1.79 -22.08
C GLU A 462 -3.05 1.63 -20.87
N GLU A 463 -3.27 0.59 -20.08
CA GLU A 463 -2.45 0.20 -18.95
C GLU A 463 -1.03 -0.21 -19.40
N TRP A 464 -0.89 -0.95 -20.51
CA TRP A 464 0.40 -1.25 -21.14
C TRP A 464 1.11 -0.02 -21.68
N GLN A 465 0.39 0.97 -22.21
CA GLN A 465 0.99 2.23 -22.63
C GLN A 465 1.49 3.02 -21.41
N LEU A 466 0.73 3.03 -20.32
CA LEU A 466 1.16 3.60 -19.03
C LEU A 466 2.43 2.88 -18.53
N ALA A 467 2.45 1.55 -18.61
CA ALA A 467 3.62 0.74 -18.28
C ALA A 467 4.82 1.01 -19.18
N GLY A 468 4.58 1.20 -20.46
CA GLY A 468 5.58 1.63 -21.42
C GLY A 468 6.10 3.04 -21.17
N CYS A 469 5.43 3.86 -20.34
CA CYS A 469 5.92 5.18 -19.92
C CYS A 469 6.80 5.09 -18.68
N ILE A 470 6.63 4.05 -17.85
CA ILE A 470 7.50 3.65 -16.75
C ILE A 470 8.63 2.77 -17.32
N ARG A 471 9.33 3.30 -18.33
CA ARG A 471 10.50 2.63 -18.89
C ARG A 471 11.69 2.82 -17.97
N GLU A 472 12.53 1.79 -17.91
CA GLU A 472 13.87 1.92 -17.35
C GLU A 472 14.58 3.04 -18.07
N THR A 473 15.05 4.00 -17.28
CA THR A 473 15.97 5.00 -17.79
C THR A 473 17.30 4.30 -18.13
N SER A 474 18.12 4.94 -18.97
CA SER A 474 19.48 4.43 -19.21
C SER A 474 20.28 4.33 -17.91
N GLN A 475 19.98 5.19 -16.93
CA GLN A 475 20.61 5.20 -15.61
C GLN A 475 20.16 3.99 -14.78
N ASP A 476 18.87 3.67 -14.74
CA ASP A 476 18.35 2.49 -14.04
C ASP A 476 19.03 1.18 -14.51
N LYS A 477 19.23 1.05 -15.83
CA LYS A 477 19.92 -0.13 -16.40
C LYS A 477 21.37 -0.22 -15.97
N GLN A 478 22.05 0.93 -15.91
CA GLN A 478 23.44 0.99 -15.47
C GLN A 478 23.56 0.68 -13.98
N LEU A 479 22.65 1.21 -13.15
CA LEU A 479 22.60 0.94 -11.72
C LEU A 479 22.28 -0.52 -11.44
N SER A 480 21.28 -1.09 -12.12
CA SER A 480 20.98 -2.53 -12.05
C SER A 480 22.17 -3.39 -12.50
N SER A 481 22.92 -2.97 -13.52
CA SER A 481 24.15 -3.65 -13.94
C SER A 481 25.25 -3.55 -12.88
N MET A 482 25.38 -2.41 -12.22
CA MET A 482 26.31 -2.23 -11.11
C MET A 482 25.94 -3.12 -9.92
N GLU A 483 24.66 -3.21 -9.56
CA GLU A 483 24.19 -4.11 -8.51
C GLU A 483 24.49 -5.57 -8.79
N LYS A 484 24.30 -6.02 -10.04
CA LYS A 484 24.70 -7.37 -10.50
C LYS A 484 26.19 -7.63 -10.22
N ILE A 485 27.04 -6.68 -10.59
CA ILE A 485 28.49 -6.76 -10.34
C ILE A 485 28.80 -6.76 -8.84
N LEU A 486 28.17 -5.87 -8.07
CA LEU A 486 28.36 -5.78 -6.62
C LEU A 486 27.96 -7.07 -5.91
N MET A 487 26.87 -7.72 -6.31
CA MET A 487 26.46 -9.01 -5.75
C MET A 487 27.43 -10.14 -6.09
N MET A 488 27.87 -10.22 -7.35
CA MET A 488 28.86 -11.23 -7.76
C MET A 488 30.14 -11.07 -6.94
N ASP A 489 30.62 -9.85 -6.78
CA ASP A 489 31.81 -9.56 -6.00
C ASP A 489 31.60 -9.70 -4.50
N ALA A 490 30.41 -9.44 -3.97
CA ALA A 490 30.13 -9.62 -2.55
C ALA A 490 30.32 -11.08 -2.13
N SER A 491 30.08 -12.04 -3.02
CA SER A 491 30.36 -13.45 -2.77
C SER A 491 31.88 -13.80 -2.73
N VAL A 492 32.74 -12.94 -3.27
CA VAL A 492 34.18 -13.19 -3.46
C VAL A 492 35.06 -12.28 -2.58
N ASN A 493 34.77 -10.98 -2.52
CA ASN A 493 35.56 -9.96 -1.85
C ASN A 493 34.71 -8.77 -1.38
N GLU A 494 33.96 -8.97 -0.28
CA GLU A 494 33.12 -7.95 0.35
C GLU A 494 33.87 -6.64 0.67
N SER A 495 35.16 -6.70 1.03
CA SER A 495 35.94 -5.53 1.48
C SER A 495 36.15 -4.46 0.41
N SER A 496 36.07 -4.84 -0.88
CA SER A 496 36.34 -3.95 -2.03
C SER A 496 35.09 -3.33 -2.65
N LEU A 497 33.89 -3.68 -2.17
CA LEU A 497 32.64 -3.23 -2.79
C LEU A 497 32.50 -1.69 -2.80
N LEU A 498 32.93 -1.03 -1.72
CA LEU A 498 32.89 0.43 -1.65
C LEU A 498 33.95 1.11 -2.54
N GLU A 499 35.06 0.44 -2.86
CA GLU A 499 36.04 0.95 -3.84
C GLU A 499 35.38 1.10 -5.20
N LYS A 500 34.57 0.10 -5.62
CA LYS A 500 33.83 0.16 -6.90
C LYS A 500 32.80 1.29 -6.95
N ILE A 501 32.04 1.48 -5.88
CA ILE A 501 31.10 2.61 -5.78
C ILE A 501 31.87 3.93 -5.83
N THR A 502 33.02 4.01 -5.14
CA THR A 502 33.87 5.20 -5.13
C THR A 502 34.43 5.52 -6.51
N GLU A 503 34.88 4.51 -7.25
CA GLU A 503 35.39 4.66 -8.63
C GLU A 503 34.28 5.12 -9.58
N GLU A 504 33.10 4.53 -9.51
CA GLU A 504 31.97 4.91 -10.35
C GLU A 504 31.48 6.33 -10.05
N LEU A 505 31.34 6.68 -8.77
CA LEU A 505 30.99 8.02 -8.35
C LEU A 505 32.06 9.05 -8.77
N SER A 506 33.34 8.68 -8.70
CA SER A 506 34.43 9.55 -9.18
C SER A 506 34.34 9.77 -10.69
N ARG A 507 33.98 8.73 -11.44
CA ARG A 507 33.85 8.76 -12.91
C ARG A 507 32.63 9.55 -13.37
N ARG A 508 31.54 9.54 -12.59
CA ARG A 508 30.21 10.02 -12.99
C ARG A 508 29.60 11.01 -11.99
N LYS A 509 30.43 11.80 -11.33
CA LYS A 509 30.02 12.75 -10.29
C LYS A 509 28.89 13.72 -10.70
N ASP A 510 28.77 14.01 -12.00
CA ASP A 510 27.78 14.96 -12.54
C ASP A 510 26.50 14.26 -13.05
N GLU A 511 26.52 12.91 -13.17
CA GLU A 511 25.39 12.12 -13.66
C GLU A 511 24.70 11.33 -12.55
N LEU A 512 25.44 10.90 -11.54
CA LEU A 512 24.93 10.02 -10.49
C LEU A 512 24.41 10.85 -9.31
N GLU A 513 23.12 10.70 -9.00
CA GLU A 513 22.53 11.38 -7.86
C GLU A 513 23.02 10.75 -6.55
N LEU A 514 23.18 11.57 -5.50
CA LEU A 514 23.63 11.05 -4.21
C LEU A 514 22.60 10.09 -3.59
N THR A 515 21.33 10.26 -3.93
CA THR A 515 20.25 9.33 -3.57
C THR A 515 20.53 7.92 -4.10
N ASP A 516 20.97 7.80 -5.36
CA ASP A 516 21.35 6.50 -5.95
C ASP A 516 22.58 5.91 -5.24
N VAL A 517 23.54 6.75 -4.84
CA VAL A 517 24.72 6.31 -4.08
C VAL A 517 24.30 5.77 -2.71
N ILE A 518 23.43 6.48 -1.98
CA ILE A 518 22.92 6.04 -0.68
C ILE A 518 22.13 4.74 -0.81
N ARG A 519 21.31 4.62 -1.86
CA ARG A 519 20.59 3.38 -2.20
C ARG A 519 21.55 2.20 -2.40
N LEU A 520 22.59 2.38 -3.21
CA LEU A 520 23.64 1.37 -3.45
C LEU A 520 24.41 1.03 -2.16
N LEU A 521 24.61 2.01 -1.26
CA LEU A 521 25.23 1.77 0.02
C LEU A 521 24.35 0.90 0.93
N ILE A 522 23.05 1.19 1.05
CA ILE A 522 22.14 0.33 1.82
C ILE A 522 22.13 -1.08 1.22
N PHE A 523 22.09 -1.19 -0.10
CA PHE A 523 22.16 -2.47 -0.81
C PHE A 523 23.42 -3.25 -0.42
N VAL A 524 24.61 -2.64 -0.52
CA VAL A 524 25.90 -3.27 -0.16
C VAL A 524 25.94 -3.67 1.31
N TYR A 525 25.62 -2.76 2.23
CA TYR A 525 25.64 -3.07 3.67
C TYR A 525 24.59 -4.13 4.05
N SER A 526 23.50 -4.24 3.29
CA SER A 526 22.53 -5.33 3.43
C SER A 526 22.99 -6.65 2.81
N LEU A 527 24.02 -6.67 1.97
CA LEU A 527 24.56 -7.92 1.39
C LEU A 527 25.74 -8.47 2.16
N THR A 528 26.55 -7.60 2.77
CA THR A 528 27.79 -8.00 3.41
C THR A 528 27.59 -8.69 4.75
N SER A 529 28.64 -9.38 5.16
CA SER A 529 28.75 -9.94 6.50
C SER A 529 28.89 -8.79 7.52
N PRO A 530 28.30 -8.92 8.73
CA PRO A 530 28.40 -7.87 9.74
C PRO A 530 29.82 -7.48 10.16
N ASN A 531 30.78 -8.40 10.01
CA ASN A 531 32.18 -8.19 10.35
C ASN A 531 33.03 -7.68 9.15
N CYS A 532 32.40 -7.31 8.03
CA CYS A 532 33.10 -6.81 6.86
C CYS A 532 33.79 -5.47 7.19
N ASN A 533 35.09 -5.39 6.92
CA ASN A 533 35.85 -4.15 6.99
C ASN A 533 36.03 -3.58 5.59
N PHE A 534 35.24 -2.56 5.26
CA PHE A 534 35.27 -1.92 3.95
C PHE A 534 36.52 -1.04 3.76
N LYS A 535 37.11 -1.16 2.57
CA LYS A 535 38.14 -0.24 2.09
C LYS A 535 37.50 1.03 1.51
N ASP A 536 38.30 2.08 1.34
CA ASP A 536 37.91 3.38 0.74
C ASP A 536 36.74 4.15 1.39
N VAL A 537 36.20 3.73 2.54
CA VAL A 537 35.12 4.46 3.26
C VAL A 537 35.42 5.95 3.41
N LYS A 538 36.65 6.31 3.82
CA LYS A 538 37.06 7.70 4.02
C LYS A 538 37.04 8.49 2.70
N ARG A 539 37.52 7.88 1.61
CA ARG A 539 37.55 8.50 0.29
C ARG A 539 36.13 8.70 -0.25
N LEU A 540 35.26 7.70 -0.08
CA LEU A 540 33.86 7.79 -0.46
C LEU A 540 33.14 8.91 0.28
N LYS A 541 33.28 8.97 1.62
CA LYS A 541 32.72 10.07 2.43
C LYS A 541 33.16 11.44 1.92
N GLN A 542 34.45 11.62 1.65
CA GLN A 542 34.96 12.89 1.13
C GLN A 542 34.35 13.23 -0.24
N LEU A 543 34.26 12.26 -1.14
CA LEU A 543 33.68 12.48 -2.46
C LEU A 543 32.20 12.86 -2.39
N MET A 544 31.44 12.25 -1.48
CA MET A 544 30.03 12.61 -1.23
C MET A 544 29.91 14.04 -0.69
N VAL A 545 30.81 14.47 0.22
CA VAL A 545 30.88 15.85 0.72
C VAL A 545 31.15 16.81 -0.43
N ASP A 546 32.17 16.52 -1.24
CA ASP A 546 32.60 17.37 -2.34
C ASP A 546 31.48 17.55 -3.38
N ILE A 547 30.76 16.47 -3.72
CA ILE A 547 29.61 16.50 -4.63
C ILE A 547 28.50 17.38 -4.06
N THR A 548 28.12 17.17 -2.80
CA THR A 548 27.07 17.95 -2.12
C THR A 548 27.37 19.45 -2.11
N LEU A 549 28.64 19.85 -1.94
CA LEU A 549 29.05 21.25 -1.94
C LEU A 549 29.17 21.87 -3.34
N SER A 550 29.17 21.03 -4.39
CA SER A 550 29.40 21.44 -5.78
C SER A 550 28.12 21.59 -6.61
N VAL A 551 27.07 20.81 -6.32
CA VAL A 551 25.83 20.81 -7.11
C VAL A 551 24.64 21.21 -6.22
N PRO A 552 23.86 22.24 -6.59
CA PRO A 552 22.58 22.53 -5.95
C PRO A 552 21.58 21.43 -6.31
N GLN A 553 21.58 20.35 -5.54
CA GLN A 553 20.58 19.29 -5.65
C GLN A 553 19.58 19.46 -4.51
N SER A 554 18.29 19.49 -4.84
CA SER A 554 17.24 19.26 -3.86
C SER A 554 17.31 17.79 -3.48
N THR A 555 17.76 17.48 -2.26
CA THR A 555 17.93 16.08 -1.87
C THR A 555 17.21 15.79 -0.56
N PRO A 556 16.27 14.81 -0.55
CA PRO A 556 15.40 14.53 0.59
C PRO A 556 16.14 14.02 1.85
N TRP A 557 17.44 13.75 1.76
CA TRP A 557 18.28 13.31 2.88
C TRP A 557 18.89 14.45 3.69
N LEU A 558 18.83 15.69 3.19
CA LEU A 558 19.28 16.87 3.92
C LEU A 558 18.24 17.25 4.97
N THR A 559 18.70 17.82 6.09
CA THR A 559 17.78 18.49 7.02
C THR A 559 17.36 19.83 6.41
N SER A 560 16.17 20.32 6.74
CA SER A 560 15.71 21.63 6.27
C SER A 560 16.72 22.75 6.57
N GLU A 561 17.38 22.69 7.75
CA GLU A 561 18.46 23.60 8.12
C GLU A 561 19.65 23.53 7.15
N LEU A 562 20.05 22.33 6.73
CA LEU A 562 21.18 22.15 5.81
C LEU A 562 20.81 22.55 4.38
N GLU A 563 19.57 22.33 3.96
CA GLU A 563 19.03 22.81 2.68
C GLU A 563 19.07 24.34 2.61
N ASP A 564 18.62 25.03 3.65
CA ASP A 564 18.64 26.49 3.74
C ASP A 564 20.08 27.03 3.66
N LEU A 565 21.02 26.39 4.36
CA LEU A 565 22.44 26.76 4.33
C LEU A 565 23.07 26.53 2.94
N LEU A 566 22.75 25.43 2.27
CA LEU A 566 23.20 25.14 0.91
C LEU A 566 22.63 26.14 -0.09
N LEU A 567 21.32 26.43 0.00
CA LEU A 567 20.66 27.39 -0.88
C LEU A 567 21.29 28.78 -0.74
N ALA A 568 21.54 29.24 0.50
CA ALA A 568 22.24 30.50 0.76
C ALA A 568 23.66 30.50 0.17
N HIS A 569 24.40 29.39 0.29
CA HIS A 569 25.74 29.25 -0.29
C HIS A 569 25.72 29.34 -1.82
N PHE A 570 24.80 28.66 -2.49
CA PHE A 570 24.67 28.73 -3.95
C PHE A 570 24.22 30.10 -4.45
N GLN A 571 23.29 30.76 -3.75
CA GLN A 571 22.87 32.14 -4.05
C GLN A 571 24.01 33.15 -3.89
N SER A 572 24.88 32.96 -2.89
CA SER A 572 26.06 33.84 -2.70
C SER A 572 27.08 33.75 -3.84
N LYS A 573 27.14 32.62 -4.55
CA LYS A 573 28.06 32.39 -5.68
C LYS A 573 27.55 32.97 -7.01
N THR A 574 26.24 33.11 -7.20
CA THR A 574 25.66 33.58 -8.47
C THR A 574 25.66 35.10 -8.62
N VAL A 575 25.73 35.85 -7.51
CA VAL A 575 25.81 37.32 -7.52
C VAL A 575 27.26 37.75 -7.72
N THR A 576 27.73 37.74 -8.97
CA THR A 576 28.91 38.52 -9.38
C THR A 576 28.44 39.85 -9.97
N PRO A 577 28.96 41.02 -9.54
CA PRO A 577 28.53 42.31 -10.06
C PRO A 577 29.10 42.52 -11.46
N THR A 578 28.32 42.19 -12.48
CA THR A 578 28.54 42.67 -13.85
C THR A 578 27.77 43.97 -14.00
N THR A 579 28.37 45.09 -13.60
CA THR A 579 27.91 46.41 -14.06
C THR A 579 28.42 46.59 -15.49
N PRO A 580 27.54 46.77 -16.50
CA PRO A 580 27.96 47.18 -17.83
C PRO A 580 28.51 48.60 -17.72
N ARG A 581 29.78 48.79 -18.10
CA ARG A 581 30.36 50.11 -18.27
C ARG A 581 29.75 50.67 -19.56
N GLU A 582 28.68 51.45 -19.43
CA GLU A 582 28.18 52.27 -20.53
C GLU A 582 29.24 53.34 -20.82
N GLU A 583 29.85 53.21 -22.00
CA GLU A 583 30.54 54.28 -22.69
C GLU A 583 29.48 55.30 -23.11
N ASP A 584 29.53 56.53 -22.59
CA ASP A 584 29.46 57.73 -23.42
C ASP A 584 29.56 59.04 -22.61
N SER A 585 30.23 59.99 -23.26
CA SER A 585 30.27 61.44 -23.09
C SER A 585 31.26 62.06 -22.10
N ASP A 586 32.24 62.71 -22.75
CA ASP A 586 33.18 63.70 -22.26
C ASP A 586 32.47 64.82 -21.48
N ASP A 587 33.00 65.19 -20.31
CA ASP A 587 33.19 66.59 -19.96
C ASP A 587 34.14 66.74 -18.75
N GLU A 588 35.07 67.67 -18.94
CA GLU A 588 36.17 68.04 -18.06
C GLU A 588 35.65 68.62 -16.73
N ASN A 589 36.00 67.99 -15.60
CA ASN A 589 36.12 68.73 -14.35
C ASN A 589 37.26 68.15 -13.50
N TRP A 590 38.38 68.88 -13.52
CA TRP A 590 39.52 68.74 -12.63
C TRP A 590 39.23 69.39 -11.28
N ASP A 591 39.86 68.86 -10.23
CA ASP A 591 39.95 69.37 -8.84
C ASP A 591 38.94 68.85 -7.81
N THR A 592 39.15 67.61 -7.35
CA THR A 592 39.10 67.30 -5.91
C THR A 592 40.06 66.14 -5.61
N TRP A 593 41.26 66.46 -5.10
CA TRP A 593 42.22 65.50 -4.59
C TRP A 593 41.93 65.27 -3.11
N ASP A 594 41.10 64.27 -2.80
CA ASP A 594 41.04 63.68 -1.45
C ASP A 594 41.76 62.32 -1.51
N GLU A 595 43.07 62.36 -1.27
CA GLU A 595 43.95 61.20 -1.09
C GLU A 595 43.82 60.62 0.33
N GLU A 596 42.62 60.23 0.79
CA GLU A 596 42.45 59.54 2.09
C GLU A 596 41.29 58.51 2.11
N GLU A 597 41.10 57.64 1.11
CA GLU A 597 40.09 56.55 1.21
C GLU A 597 40.49 55.17 0.61
N GLU A 598 41.76 54.91 0.31
CA GLU A 598 42.17 53.59 -0.23
C GLU A 598 42.42 52.51 0.85
N GLU A 599 42.63 52.87 2.12
CA GLU A 599 42.90 51.87 3.18
C GLU A 599 41.63 51.17 3.72
N ASP A 600 40.44 51.75 3.57
CA ASP A 600 39.19 51.19 4.10
C ASP A 600 38.53 50.15 3.17
N GLN A 601 38.75 50.26 1.85
CA GLN A 601 38.21 49.28 0.89
C GLN A 601 38.94 47.92 0.98
N ASP A 602 40.24 47.92 1.27
CA ASP A 602 41.01 46.69 1.43
C ASP A 602 40.71 45.98 2.75
N GLN A 603 40.47 46.72 3.84
CA GLN A 603 40.00 46.12 5.10
C GLN A 603 38.59 45.52 4.97
N PHE A 604 37.70 46.14 4.19
CA PHE A 604 36.35 45.63 3.94
C PHE A 604 36.38 44.35 3.09
N LYS A 605 37.22 44.29 2.04
CA LYS A 605 37.44 43.07 1.25
C LYS A 605 38.03 41.93 2.08
N ILE A 606 39.01 42.19 2.94
CA ILE A 606 39.63 41.15 3.79
C ILE A 606 38.63 40.60 4.83
N LYS A 607 37.80 41.45 5.44
CA LYS A 607 36.78 41.02 6.40
C LYS A 607 35.69 40.16 5.74
N ASN A 608 35.24 40.52 4.54
CA ASN A 608 34.26 39.73 3.79
C ASN A 608 34.82 38.37 3.33
N THR A 609 36.07 38.33 2.88
CA THR A 609 36.73 37.07 2.48
C THR A 609 36.88 36.11 3.67
N ARG A 610 37.24 36.60 4.86
CA ARG A 610 37.31 35.78 6.09
C ARG A 610 35.94 35.25 6.51
N LYS A 611 34.90 36.10 6.47
CA LYS A 611 33.53 35.71 6.81
C LYS A 611 32.99 34.62 5.87
N ASN A 612 33.25 34.74 4.56
CA ASN A 612 32.87 33.73 3.57
C ASN A 612 33.64 32.41 3.75
N GLN A 613 34.93 32.50 4.10
CA GLN A 613 35.74 31.30 4.36
C GLN A 613 35.26 30.54 5.61
N ASP A 614 34.87 31.26 6.67
CA ASP A 614 34.35 30.65 7.89
C ASP A 614 32.95 30.04 7.67
N GLN A 615 32.09 30.69 6.89
CA GLN A 615 30.80 30.13 6.47
C GLN A 615 30.95 28.85 5.64
N SER A 616 31.88 28.83 4.68
CA SER A 616 32.14 27.64 3.86
C SER A 616 32.67 26.46 4.69
N ARG A 617 33.53 26.72 5.70
CA ARG A 617 34.01 25.70 6.63
C ARG A 617 32.89 25.16 7.52
N HIS A 618 32.02 26.05 8.00
CA HIS A 618 30.87 25.67 8.82
C HIS A 618 29.91 24.77 8.02
N LEU A 619 29.57 25.15 6.78
CA LEU A 619 28.74 24.35 5.89
C LEU A 619 29.35 22.97 5.61
N GLN A 620 30.64 22.92 5.25
CA GLN A 620 31.34 21.66 5.04
C GLN A 620 31.27 20.75 6.28
N SER A 621 31.48 21.30 7.48
CA SER A 621 31.39 20.53 8.72
C SER A 621 30.00 19.93 8.95
N HIS A 622 28.93 20.64 8.60
CA HIS A 622 27.56 20.10 8.71
C HIS A 622 27.27 19.00 7.69
N VAL A 623 27.72 19.17 6.45
CA VAL A 623 27.63 18.13 5.40
C VAL A 623 28.40 16.87 5.83
N GLU A 624 29.63 17.03 6.33
CA GLU A 624 30.44 15.92 6.86
C GLU A 624 29.75 15.20 8.02
N LYS A 625 29.16 15.94 8.97
CA LYS A 625 28.39 15.35 10.08
C LYS A 625 27.20 14.54 9.58
N ARG A 626 26.45 15.05 8.60
CA ARG A 626 25.30 14.34 8.04
C ARG A 626 25.71 13.07 7.28
N ILE A 627 26.77 13.13 6.48
CA ILE A 627 27.31 11.95 5.80
C ILE A 627 27.84 10.93 6.81
N ASN A 628 28.53 11.37 7.86
CA ASN A 628 28.95 10.47 8.93
C ASN A 628 27.77 9.78 9.62
N TYR A 629 26.70 10.51 9.93
CA TYR A 629 25.46 9.93 10.46
C TYR A 629 24.90 8.85 9.55
N ILE A 630 24.85 9.07 8.24
CA ILE A 630 24.38 8.05 7.27
C ILE A 630 25.23 6.78 7.37
N PHE A 631 26.57 6.90 7.40
CA PHE A 631 27.45 5.74 7.55
C PHE A 631 27.29 5.04 8.90
N ASP A 632 27.02 5.76 9.98
CA ASP A 632 26.74 5.16 11.28
C ASP A 632 25.43 4.34 11.23
N GLN A 633 24.41 4.82 10.51
CA GLN A 633 23.19 4.03 10.27
C GLN A 633 23.44 2.81 9.37
N LEU A 634 24.25 2.94 8.32
CA LEU A 634 24.63 1.82 7.44
C LEU A 634 25.35 0.72 8.22
N LEU A 635 26.21 1.08 9.19
CA LEU A 635 26.81 0.09 10.08
C LEU A 635 25.75 -0.67 10.88
N LYS A 636 24.74 0.02 11.43
CA LYS A 636 23.64 -0.64 12.12
C LYS A 636 22.83 -1.55 11.20
N VAL A 637 22.63 -1.19 9.92
CA VAL A 637 22.01 -2.09 8.92
C VAL A 637 22.77 -3.40 8.83
N ASN A 638 24.10 -3.34 8.69
CA ASN A 638 24.94 -4.53 8.60
C ASN A 638 24.88 -5.37 9.88
N GLU A 639 24.74 -4.72 11.04
CA GLU A 639 24.65 -5.39 12.35
C GLU A 639 23.32 -6.12 12.61
N GLN A 640 22.24 -5.83 11.86
CA GLN A 640 20.92 -6.43 12.12
C GLN A 640 20.91 -7.96 11.97
N ARG A 641 21.83 -8.52 11.17
CA ARG A 641 21.96 -9.97 10.98
C ARG A 641 22.95 -10.64 11.93
N LEU A 642 23.63 -9.91 12.83
CA LEU A 642 24.62 -10.49 13.75
C LEU A 642 24.06 -11.60 14.64
N THR A 643 22.76 -11.54 14.92
CA THR A 643 22.09 -12.48 15.81
C THR A 643 21.51 -13.70 15.08
N LEU A 644 21.59 -13.75 13.75
CA LEU A 644 21.08 -14.86 12.95
C LEU A 644 22.19 -15.89 12.71
N ASN A 645 21.84 -17.18 12.72
CA ASN A 645 22.76 -18.28 12.45
C ASN A 645 22.49 -18.96 11.11
N THR A 646 21.22 -19.12 10.75
CA THR A 646 20.77 -19.81 9.53
C THR A 646 20.58 -18.83 8.38
N PHE A 647 20.10 -17.62 8.70
CA PHE A 647 19.85 -16.55 7.73
C PHE A 647 20.90 -15.43 7.81
N ASP A 648 22.11 -15.75 8.30
CA ASP A 648 23.22 -14.80 8.45
C ASP A 648 23.73 -14.28 7.11
N LYS A 649 23.57 -15.08 6.04
CA LYS A 649 24.00 -14.77 4.67
C LYS A 649 22.82 -14.75 3.71
N ILE A 650 22.64 -13.60 3.05
CA ILE A 650 21.72 -13.45 1.93
C ILE A 650 22.37 -13.90 0.59
N LEU A 651 23.71 -13.95 0.59
CA LEU A 651 24.53 -14.46 -0.51
C LEU A 651 25.05 -15.85 -0.15
N GLY A 652 24.65 -16.87 -0.92
CA GLY A 652 25.05 -18.24 -0.61
C GLY A 652 24.97 -19.20 -1.79
N ASN A 653 26.04 -19.98 -1.99
CA ASN A 653 26.05 -21.20 -2.77
C ASN A 653 25.29 -22.30 -2.00
N LEU A 654 23.97 -22.39 -2.16
CA LEU A 654 23.19 -23.56 -1.76
C LEU A 654 23.54 -24.75 -2.68
N LYS A 655 24.76 -25.29 -2.55
CA LYS A 655 25.16 -26.57 -3.15
C LYS A 655 24.39 -27.77 -2.55
N THR A 656 23.47 -27.53 -1.63
CA THR A 656 22.67 -28.54 -0.91
C THR A 656 21.19 -28.56 -1.30
N ILE A 657 20.73 -27.70 -2.20
CA ILE A 657 19.44 -27.90 -2.88
C ILE A 657 19.78 -28.71 -4.13
N ASP A 658 19.48 -30.01 -4.07
CA ASP A 658 19.84 -31.01 -5.08
C ASP A 658 19.75 -30.46 -6.52
N GLY A 659 20.89 -30.46 -7.22
CA GLY A 659 21.08 -29.91 -8.56
C GLY A 659 20.38 -30.64 -9.69
N ASN A 660 19.16 -31.14 -9.46
CA ASN A 660 18.35 -31.83 -10.47
C ASN A 660 17.29 -30.93 -11.12
N ASN A 661 17.13 -29.67 -10.68
CA ASN A 661 16.18 -28.76 -11.31
C ASN A 661 16.76 -27.35 -11.54
N PRO A 662 17.39 -27.09 -12.71
CA PRO A 662 17.99 -25.79 -13.03
C PRO A 662 16.97 -24.64 -13.08
N ASP A 663 15.66 -24.92 -13.20
CA ASP A 663 14.60 -23.90 -13.35
C ASP A 663 14.33 -23.07 -12.08
N LEU A 664 14.71 -23.57 -10.89
CA LEU A 664 14.50 -22.89 -9.58
C LEU A 664 15.48 -21.72 -9.31
N THR A 665 16.52 -21.59 -10.13
CA THR A 665 17.58 -20.58 -9.98
C THR A 665 17.24 -19.22 -10.60
N SER A 666 16.07 -19.07 -11.23
CA SER A 666 15.60 -17.80 -11.79
C SER A 666 15.11 -16.81 -10.71
N GLY A 667 16.04 -16.27 -9.92
CA GLY A 667 15.78 -15.22 -8.93
C GLY A 667 15.63 -13.82 -9.53
N ILE A 668 15.44 -12.83 -8.65
CA ILE A 668 15.16 -11.40 -8.92
C ILE A 668 16.06 -10.76 -9.98
N ILE A 669 17.26 -11.30 -10.17
CA ILE A 669 18.32 -10.69 -10.95
C ILE A 669 18.99 -11.76 -11.81
N SER A 670 18.31 -12.22 -12.87
CA SER A 670 18.75 -13.31 -13.79
C SER A 670 19.18 -14.62 -13.10
N SER A 671 19.27 -15.73 -13.83
CA SER A 671 19.82 -17.00 -13.34
C SER A 671 21.32 -16.94 -12.97
N GLU A 672 21.94 -15.77 -13.12
CA GLU A 672 23.38 -15.54 -12.99
C GLU A 672 23.80 -15.04 -11.59
N THR A 673 22.86 -14.65 -10.71
CA THR A 673 23.20 -14.11 -9.38
C THR A 673 22.88 -15.10 -8.26
N THR A 674 23.73 -15.12 -7.23
CA THR A 674 23.60 -16.02 -6.05
C THR A 674 22.71 -15.45 -4.95
N TYR A 675 21.99 -14.36 -5.22
CA TYR A 675 21.17 -13.67 -4.23
C TYR A 675 19.85 -14.41 -4.00
N GLN A 676 19.50 -14.65 -2.74
CA GLN A 676 18.18 -15.15 -2.36
C GLN A 676 17.61 -14.30 -1.23
N SER A 677 16.47 -13.66 -1.48
CA SER A 677 15.75 -12.90 -0.46
C SER A 677 15.47 -13.77 0.78
N ILE A 678 15.39 -13.14 1.96
CA ILE A 678 15.05 -13.87 3.20
C ILE A 678 13.70 -14.59 3.07
N MET A 679 12.76 -13.99 2.33
CA MET A 679 11.48 -14.62 1.99
C MET A 679 11.68 -15.97 1.27
N LYS A 680 12.47 -16.00 0.19
CA LYS A 680 12.74 -17.22 -0.59
C LYS A 680 13.45 -18.27 0.26
N GLN A 681 14.44 -17.86 1.04
CA GLN A 681 15.16 -18.75 1.95
C GLN A 681 14.23 -19.36 3.00
N LEU A 682 13.41 -18.54 3.67
CA LEU A 682 12.47 -19.00 4.68
C LEU A 682 11.51 -20.03 4.10
N LEU A 683 10.83 -19.73 2.99
CA LEU A 683 9.88 -20.65 2.35
C LEU A 683 10.54 -21.97 1.95
N THR A 684 11.77 -21.92 1.42
CA THR A 684 12.53 -23.13 1.08
C THR A 684 12.85 -23.97 2.33
N GLN A 685 13.19 -23.33 3.45
CA GLN A 685 13.43 -24.05 4.71
C GLN A 685 12.14 -24.62 5.32
N LEU A 686 11.04 -23.88 5.23
CA LEU A 686 9.73 -24.34 5.69
C LEU A 686 9.24 -25.56 4.91
N ASP A 687 9.46 -25.61 3.59
CA ASP A 687 9.08 -26.78 2.79
C ASP A 687 9.91 -28.02 3.15
N ASN A 688 11.18 -27.82 3.51
CA ASN A 688 12.13 -28.89 3.86
C ASN A 688 12.09 -29.31 5.34
N SER A 689 11.15 -28.78 6.14
CA SER A 689 11.21 -28.84 7.61
C SER A 689 11.13 -30.25 8.22
N GLN A 690 10.75 -31.27 7.44
CA GLN A 690 10.85 -32.68 7.85
C GLN A 690 12.28 -33.16 8.11
N LYS A 691 13.32 -32.47 7.61
CA LYS A 691 14.73 -32.78 7.85
C LYS A 691 15.26 -32.10 9.12
N SER A 692 14.61 -32.31 10.27
CA SER A 692 15.17 -32.24 11.64
C SER A 692 16.00 -31.02 12.08
N GLN A 693 16.02 -29.89 11.38
CA GLN A 693 16.75 -28.70 11.81
C GLN A 693 15.80 -27.68 12.42
N SER A 694 15.90 -27.48 13.74
CA SER A 694 15.25 -26.36 14.39
C SER A 694 15.87 -25.06 13.88
N LEU A 695 15.07 -24.19 13.25
CA LEU A 695 15.50 -22.85 12.88
C LEU A 695 15.66 -22.00 14.14
N SER A 696 16.90 -21.92 14.67
CA SER A 696 17.22 -21.19 15.91
C SER A 696 16.86 -19.71 15.86
N ASP A 697 16.84 -19.17 14.65
CA ASP A 697 16.64 -17.74 14.37
C ASP A 697 15.17 -17.33 14.53
N ILE A 698 14.27 -18.31 14.54
CA ILE A 698 12.83 -18.09 14.61
C ILE A 698 12.34 -18.37 16.02
N ARG A 699 11.83 -17.33 16.69
CA ARG A 699 11.19 -17.45 17.99
C ARG A 699 9.75 -17.90 17.81
N HIS A 700 9.41 -19.03 18.42
CA HIS A 700 8.02 -19.49 18.53
C HIS A 700 7.36 -18.91 19.79
N SER A 701 6.31 -18.12 19.59
CA SER A 701 5.49 -17.53 20.63
C SER A 701 4.27 -18.41 20.88
N THR A 702 4.31 -19.23 21.93
CA THR A 702 3.21 -20.15 22.24
C THR A 702 1.97 -19.42 22.75
N SER A 703 0.84 -19.60 22.06
CA SER A 703 -0.49 -19.26 22.57
C SER A 703 -0.83 -20.05 23.82
N LEU A 704 -0.95 -19.36 24.97
CA LEU A 704 -1.42 -19.94 26.22
C LEU A 704 -2.91 -20.33 26.16
N ILE A 705 -3.66 -19.93 25.12
CA ILE A 705 -5.09 -20.28 24.99
C ILE A 705 -5.28 -21.81 24.98
N LYS A 706 -4.34 -22.57 24.41
CA LYS A 706 -4.36 -24.06 24.46
C LYS A 706 -3.70 -24.64 25.72
N SER A 707 -2.99 -23.83 26.51
CA SER A 707 -2.36 -24.28 27.74
C SER A 707 -3.38 -24.49 28.85
N PHE A 708 -4.44 -23.67 28.95
CA PHE A 708 -5.45 -23.88 29.98
C PHE A 708 -6.30 -25.15 29.74
N ALA A 709 -6.59 -25.51 28.49
CA ALA A 709 -7.32 -26.76 28.17
C ALA A 709 -6.48 -28.03 28.33
N LYS A 710 -5.14 -27.93 28.43
CA LYS A 710 -4.23 -29.07 28.66
C LYS A 710 -3.64 -29.13 30.08
N PHE A 711 -3.89 -28.14 30.94
CA PHE A 711 -3.43 -28.17 32.34
C PHE A 711 -4.38 -28.90 33.30
N THR A 712 -5.51 -29.40 32.82
CA THR A 712 -6.39 -30.28 33.60
C THR A 712 -5.94 -31.75 33.47
N VAL A 713 -5.41 -32.29 34.58
CA VAL A 713 -5.29 -33.73 34.95
C VAL A 713 -4.04 -34.53 34.51
N GLY A 714 -3.06 -33.95 33.81
CA GLY A 714 -1.87 -34.72 33.36
C GLY A 714 -0.52 -34.48 34.07
N SER A 715 -0.26 -33.27 34.58
CA SER A 715 1.14 -32.81 34.78
C SER A 715 1.66 -32.80 36.23
N LEU A 716 0.96 -33.43 37.19
CA LEU A 716 1.43 -33.47 38.59
C LEU A 716 2.32 -34.66 38.96
N PHE A 717 2.62 -35.57 38.01
CA PHE A 717 3.52 -36.70 38.24
C PHE A 717 4.47 -36.90 37.06
N GLY A 718 5.68 -36.34 37.13
CA GLY A 718 6.70 -36.60 36.11
C GLY A 718 7.89 -35.67 36.16
N GLY A 719 8.67 -35.71 37.24
CA GLY A 719 10.06 -35.26 37.19
C GLY A 719 10.83 -36.11 36.17
N GLY A 720 11.37 -35.47 35.14
CA GLY A 720 12.14 -36.16 34.12
C GLY A 720 12.35 -35.31 32.88
N SER A 721 13.50 -34.65 32.83
CA SER A 721 14.16 -34.19 31.61
C SER A 721 14.11 -35.28 30.52
N LYS A 722 13.22 -35.14 29.54
CA LYS A 722 13.20 -36.00 28.35
C LYS A 722 13.04 -35.14 27.09
N LEU A 723 14.11 -35.18 26.29
CA LEU A 723 14.21 -34.94 24.85
C LEU A 723 13.05 -34.14 24.23
N ALA A 724 13.27 -32.84 24.05
CA ALA A 724 12.55 -32.03 23.07
C ALA A 724 12.80 -32.63 21.68
N HIS A 725 11.91 -33.49 21.22
CA HIS A 725 11.82 -33.80 19.80
C HIS A 725 11.44 -32.49 19.12
N SER A 726 12.28 -32.03 18.18
CA SER A 726 12.06 -30.82 17.40
C SER A 726 10.67 -30.88 16.79
N ARG A 727 9.75 -30.05 17.28
CA ARG A 727 8.42 -29.93 16.65
C ARG A 727 8.63 -29.31 15.27
N PRO A 728 7.92 -29.80 14.23
CA PRO A 728 7.96 -29.15 12.93
C PRO A 728 7.50 -27.70 13.07
N LEU A 729 8.10 -26.81 12.30
CA LEU A 729 7.85 -25.37 12.42
C LEU A 729 6.45 -24.98 11.91
N VAL A 730 5.96 -25.71 10.91
CA VAL A 730 4.58 -25.66 10.45
C VAL A 730 3.90 -26.97 10.85
N ARG A 731 2.75 -26.89 11.50
CA ARG A 731 2.03 -28.11 11.90
C ARG A 731 1.41 -28.81 10.70
N SER A 732 1.27 -30.13 10.80
CA SER A 732 0.59 -30.94 9.80
C SER A 732 -0.87 -30.52 9.59
N ASP A 733 -1.55 -30.04 10.64
CA ASP A 733 -2.94 -29.57 10.61
C ASP A 733 -3.09 -28.08 10.25
N THR A 734 -2.00 -27.38 9.93
CA THR A 734 -2.04 -26.00 9.45
C THR A 734 -2.54 -25.95 8.01
N ASN A 735 -3.56 -25.16 7.74
CA ASN A 735 -4.12 -25.00 6.39
C ASN A 735 -3.62 -23.71 5.72
N VAL A 736 -3.23 -22.73 6.52
CA VAL A 736 -2.83 -21.39 6.06
C VAL A 736 -1.45 -21.04 6.61
N VAL A 737 -0.54 -20.65 5.75
CA VAL A 737 0.76 -20.09 6.15
C VAL A 737 0.74 -18.61 5.82
N ILE A 738 1.02 -17.76 6.79
CA ILE A 738 1.04 -16.31 6.63
C ILE A 738 2.47 -15.84 6.84
N ILE A 739 3.06 -15.17 5.87
CA ILE A 739 4.31 -14.45 6.06
C ILE A 739 4.01 -12.96 6.05
N PHE A 740 4.36 -12.28 7.14
CA PHE A 740 4.08 -10.87 7.33
C PHE A 740 5.37 -10.09 7.57
N VAL A 741 5.69 -9.14 6.67
CA VAL A 741 6.90 -8.33 6.78
C VAL A 741 6.64 -6.99 7.47
N VAL A 742 7.19 -6.83 8.67
CA VAL A 742 7.19 -5.57 9.43
C VAL A 742 8.20 -4.62 8.77
N GLY A 743 7.75 -3.46 8.29
CA GLY A 743 8.52 -2.56 7.42
C GLY A 743 8.23 -2.70 5.93
N GLY A 744 7.43 -3.70 5.54
CA GLY A 744 6.80 -3.78 4.21
C GLY A 744 7.40 -4.85 3.31
N LEU A 745 6.64 -5.24 2.28
CA LEU A 745 6.99 -6.27 1.29
C LEU A 745 7.30 -5.66 -0.08
N THR A 746 7.89 -6.43 -0.98
CA THR A 746 8.15 -6.03 -2.37
C THR A 746 7.41 -6.94 -3.35
N GLY A 747 7.17 -6.44 -4.57
CA GLY A 747 6.70 -7.22 -5.71
C GLY A 747 7.67 -8.34 -6.08
N ALA A 748 8.99 -8.08 -5.98
CA ALA A 748 10.03 -9.09 -6.12
C ALA A 748 9.85 -10.28 -5.17
N GLU A 749 9.60 -10.05 -3.88
CA GLU A 749 9.35 -11.13 -2.90
C GLU A 749 8.05 -11.89 -3.16
N ILE A 750 7.00 -11.20 -3.61
CA ILE A 750 5.74 -11.88 -3.98
C ILE A 750 6.00 -12.86 -5.12
N ARG A 751 6.73 -12.43 -6.15
CA ARG A 751 7.09 -13.30 -7.27
C ARG A 751 7.95 -14.48 -6.79
N ASP A 752 8.98 -14.21 -6.00
CA ASP A 752 9.87 -15.26 -5.48
C ASP A 752 9.10 -16.29 -4.64
N ALA A 753 8.20 -15.83 -3.77
CA ALA A 753 7.36 -16.71 -2.97
C ALA A 753 6.44 -17.58 -3.84
N ARG A 754 5.84 -17.01 -4.90
CA ARG A 754 5.03 -17.80 -5.86
C ARG A 754 5.86 -18.86 -6.57
N GLN A 755 7.03 -18.50 -7.08
CA GLN A 755 7.94 -19.45 -7.72
C GLN A 755 8.34 -20.60 -6.78
N VAL A 756 8.56 -20.31 -5.49
CA VAL A 756 8.82 -21.37 -4.51
C VAL A 756 7.57 -22.25 -4.36
N MET A 757 6.39 -21.67 -4.16
CA MET A 757 5.14 -22.42 -3.97
C MET A 757 4.74 -23.28 -5.17
N GLU A 758 5.08 -22.89 -6.40
CA GLU A 758 4.87 -23.70 -7.61
C GLU A 758 5.72 -24.98 -7.62
N ASN A 759 6.86 -24.97 -6.92
CA ASN A 759 7.83 -26.05 -6.89
C ASN A 759 7.87 -26.79 -5.55
N VAL A 760 7.01 -26.42 -4.61
CA VAL A 760 6.91 -27.01 -3.29
C VAL A 760 6.52 -28.49 -3.39
N THR A 761 7.24 -29.35 -2.65
CA THR A 761 6.98 -30.79 -2.62
C THR A 761 6.81 -31.35 -1.21
N GLY A 762 7.22 -30.58 -0.20
CA GLY A 762 7.23 -30.97 1.20
C GLY A 762 6.05 -30.41 1.98
N ASP A 763 6.36 -29.84 3.15
CA ASP A 763 5.35 -29.46 4.16
C ASP A 763 4.45 -28.32 3.70
N LEU A 764 4.85 -27.49 2.74
CA LEU A 764 4.01 -26.39 2.26
C LEU A 764 2.99 -26.84 1.21
N LYS A 765 3.09 -28.08 0.73
CA LYS A 765 2.22 -28.61 -0.32
C LYS A 765 0.76 -28.57 0.16
N ASP A 766 -0.12 -28.15 -0.75
CA ASP A 766 -1.56 -28.00 -0.52
C ASP A 766 -1.98 -26.95 0.53
N LYS A 767 -1.03 -26.18 1.10
CA LYS A 767 -1.34 -25.08 2.04
C LYS A 767 -1.59 -23.77 1.30
N VAL A 768 -2.45 -22.94 1.87
CA VAL A 768 -2.68 -21.57 1.37
C VAL A 768 -1.61 -20.64 1.92
N LEU A 769 -0.74 -20.11 1.06
CA LEU A 769 0.21 -19.06 1.44
C LEU A 769 -0.46 -17.68 1.33
N LEU A 770 -0.42 -16.89 2.41
CA LEU A 770 -0.76 -15.47 2.41
C LEU A 770 0.51 -14.64 2.67
N LEU A 771 0.72 -13.62 1.86
CA LEU A 771 1.83 -12.68 1.98
C LEU A 771 1.29 -11.33 2.42
N GLY A 772 1.81 -10.84 3.54
CA GLY A 772 1.37 -9.59 4.14
C GLY A 772 2.53 -8.68 4.47
N GLY A 773 2.23 -7.41 4.68
CA GLY A 773 3.18 -6.48 5.25
C GLY A 773 2.53 -5.19 5.66
N THR A 774 3.27 -4.39 6.41
CA THR A 774 2.84 -3.05 6.82
C THR A 774 2.57 -2.13 5.62
N ARG A 775 3.33 -2.28 4.53
CA ARG A 775 3.19 -1.56 3.25
C ARG A 775 3.90 -2.29 2.12
N PHE A 776 3.88 -1.72 0.91
CA PHE A 776 4.93 -1.99 -0.08
C PHE A 776 6.18 -1.15 0.20
N ALA A 777 7.31 -1.82 0.39
CA ALA A 777 8.59 -1.17 0.60
C ALA A 777 9.13 -0.61 -0.73
N THR A 778 9.41 0.69 -0.75
CA THR A 778 10.11 1.38 -1.86
C THR A 778 11.53 1.72 -1.43
N PRO A 779 12.47 1.88 -2.38
CA PRO A 779 13.82 2.34 -2.06
C PRO A 779 13.82 3.64 -1.24
N ASP A 780 13.00 4.61 -1.65
CA ASP A 780 12.93 5.92 -0.99
C ASP A 780 12.38 5.83 0.43
N PHE A 781 11.34 5.03 0.66
CA PHE A 781 10.85 4.79 2.01
C PHE A 781 11.91 4.12 2.90
N VAL A 782 12.63 3.13 2.38
CA VAL A 782 13.70 2.44 3.13
C VAL A 782 14.84 3.41 3.43
N MET A 783 15.28 4.21 2.47
CA MET A 783 16.31 5.24 2.66
C MET A 783 15.88 6.25 3.72
N ARG A 784 14.63 6.74 3.65
CA ARG A 784 14.06 7.66 4.63
C ARG A 784 14.12 7.07 6.04
N LYS A 785 13.63 5.84 6.22
CA LYS A 785 13.58 5.18 7.53
C LYS A 785 14.92 4.73 8.09
N CYS A 786 15.88 4.38 7.23
CA CYS A 786 17.17 3.86 7.67
C CYS A 786 18.21 4.97 7.85
N CYS A 787 18.20 5.99 6.99
CA CYS A 787 19.30 6.94 6.90
C CYS A 787 18.89 8.38 7.19
N PHE A 788 17.61 8.75 7.08
CA PHE A 788 17.21 10.16 7.13
C PHE A 788 16.51 10.54 8.43
N GLU A 789 15.62 9.69 8.91
CA GLU A 789 15.00 9.71 10.25
C GLU A 789 15.92 9.12 11.33
#